data_AF-A0A8E2EJY9-F1
#
_entry.id   AF-A0A8E2EJY9-F1
#
_cell.length_a   1.000
_cell.length_b   1.000
_cell.length_c   1.000
_cell.angle_alpha   90.00
_cell.angle_beta   90.00
_cell.angle_gamma   90.00
#
_symmetry.space_group_name_H-M   'P 1'
#
loop_
_entity.id
_entity.type
_entity.pdbx_description
1 polymer ?
#
loop_
_entity_poly.entity_id
_entity_poly.type
_entity_poly.pdbx_seq_one_letter_code
_entity_poly.pdbx_strand_id
1 'polypeptide(L)'
;MSGIELKFSERAVQQDIEASLSSLTERLKKSSSFSTRHIGFDIMQEYCYSQLSLPTNIRLLRLLPYDEDAENLRCELFEFRLQTSDKPSYPYEALSYVWGSEHKPQSIIVDNQNLNVTQNLYVALLHLRDHGCSRTIWVDAICIDQANEREKENQIPLMAEIYAKAHRVVVWLGEAEDDSDRALEAIRLAGESSARSSNTELTRQAILRLLKRPWFRRIWVLQEMAAARHVLIMCGSTEIDGHAFCLGLDFVGTAIEDITTQVTFLIRGAVFRSRNISRKQGRLSLDICSLSELFDMYHTYKVTKLHDKVYALLGMCSDDLGAARLEPDYSLPWGVLMQRVVKFILSDHVSVDTWNEKETAIIKSKGCVIGKVSKVEINTGLGGGQNVEAIINTSLGFIRGNACWLLQSSAKSIQAGDIICLLKGASKPTIIRLQEDHFTIIVIAAGPPKHIQTKNRDVKWSELTQTASFIRDFLLVWDLETSFQNIQDPGKYDALIRATDLQSQRAKSTLGNNMDNSIRTWNISQILGDLKAFRKAEEKRQNAIEFFNVVVREEHSHSLKCQCSQVPLLWAAETGDDAVVGLLLAKEDVDPDLKDYFGRTPLSRAVQGGHEAVVKLLLETGKVDADSKDRYGATPLLWAARNGNEAVIKLLLETGKVDADSKDYYGATPLLWAARNGHEAVVKLLLETGKVDADS
;
A
#
# COMPACT_ATOMS: atom_id res chain seq x y z
N MET A 1 70.27 12.02 3.74
CA MET A 1 69.74 12.83 2.61
C MET A 1 68.24 12.90 2.85
N SER A 2 67.72 13.90 3.55
CA SER A 2 67.53 15.33 3.20
C SER A 2 66.03 15.55 3.35
N GLY A 3 65.62 16.09 4.50
CA GLY A 3 64.26 16.59 4.70
C GLY A 3 64.03 17.84 3.86
N ILE A 4 62.85 17.94 3.27
CA ILE A 4 62.31 19.17 2.71
C ILE A 4 60.90 19.32 3.28
N GLU A 5 60.77 20.20 4.27
CA GLU A 5 59.48 20.78 4.67
C GLU A 5 59.00 21.72 3.56
N LEU A 6 57.84 21.42 2.97
CA LEU A 6 57.09 22.38 2.16
C LEU A 6 56.13 23.14 3.07
N LYS A 7 56.55 24.33 3.51
CA LYS A 7 55.66 25.35 4.09
C LYS A 7 54.73 25.88 3.00
N PHE A 8 53.47 25.44 3.00
CA PHE A 8 52.42 26.15 2.29
C PHE A 8 52.06 27.42 3.06
N SER A 9 52.32 28.57 2.45
CA SER A 9 52.01 29.89 3.00
C SER A 9 50.53 30.21 2.74
N GLU A 10 49.68 30.13 3.78
CA GLU A 10 48.27 30.56 3.76
C GLU A 10 48.07 31.99 3.21
N ARG A 11 49.12 32.85 3.27
CA ARG A 11 49.07 34.21 2.72
C ARG A 11 48.93 34.28 1.20
N ALA A 12 49.38 33.26 0.46
CA ALA A 12 49.31 33.29 -1.01
C ALA A 12 47.87 33.02 -1.50
N VAL A 13 47.17 32.08 -0.86
CA VAL A 13 45.77 31.76 -1.19
C VAL A 13 44.84 32.90 -0.77
N GLN A 14 45.14 33.59 0.34
CA GLN A 14 44.35 34.74 0.79
C GLN A 14 44.45 35.94 -0.18
N GLN A 15 45.64 36.21 -0.75
CA GLN A 15 45.84 37.29 -1.71
C GLN A 15 45.13 37.05 -3.05
N ASP A 16 45.08 35.80 -3.52
CA ASP A 16 44.38 35.46 -4.77
C ASP A 16 42.84 35.58 -4.64
N ILE A 17 42.30 35.31 -3.45
CA ILE A 17 40.87 35.48 -3.14
C ILE A 17 40.52 36.97 -3.04
N GLU A 18 41.34 37.80 -2.39
CA GLU A 18 41.12 39.25 -2.28
C GLU A 18 41.24 39.96 -3.65
N ALA A 19 42.21 39.56 -4.49
CA ALA A 19 42.34 40.09 -5.85
C ALA A 19 41.12 39.74 -6.73
N SER A 20 40.57 38.53 -6.57
CA SER A 20 39.37 38.08 -7.29
C SER A 20 38.10 38.81 -6.84
N LEU A 21 37.96 39.08 -5.53
CA LEU A 21 36.83 39.83 -4.98
C LEU A 21 36.89 41.32 -5.34
N SER A 22 38.08 41.91 -5.39
CA SER A 22 38.28 43.30 -5.83
C SER A 22 37.96 43.50 -7.31
N SER A 23 38.31 42.52 -8.16
CA SER A 23 37.93 42.48 -9.59
C SER A 23 36.41 42.35 -9.80
N LEU A 24 35.73 41.54 -8.98
CA LEU A 24 34.28 41.39 -9.00
C LEU A 24 33.55 42.65 -8.53
N THR A 25 34.05 43.33 -7.50
CA THR A 25 33.47 44.61 -7.04
C THR A 25 33.72 45.77 -8.00
N GLU A 26 34.83 45.79 -8.73
CA GLU A 26 35.05 46.76 -9.80
C GLU A 26 34.14 46.51 -11.01
N ARG A 27 33.85 45.24 -11.34
CA ARG A 27 32.88 44.87 -12.38
C ARG A 27 31.45 45.24 -11.99
N LEU A 28 31.07 45.09 -10.73
CA LEU A 28 29.78 45.52 -10.19
C LEU A 28 29.64 47.06 -10.11
N LYS A 29 30.72 47.79 -9.85
CA LYS A 29 30.72 49.26 -9.90
C LYS A 29 30.68 49.81 -11.33
N LYS A 30 31.23 49.10 -12.32
CA LYS A 30 31.12 49.45 -13.75
C LYS A 30 29.75 49.11 -14.35
N SER A 31 28.98 48.19 -13.76
CA SER A 31 27.59 47.95 -14.17
C SER A 31 26.60 48.95 -13.55
N SER A 32 27.00 49.71 -12.52
CA SER A 32 26.14 50.71 -11.85
C SER A 32 26.26 52.14 -12.41
N SER A 33 26.93 52.35 -13.54
CA SER A 33 26.99 53.65 -14.22
C SER A 33 26.41 53.58 -15.63
N PHE A 34 25.08 53.44 -15.73
CA PHE A 34 24.36 53.85 -16.93
C PHE A 34 23.22 54.80 -16.56
N SER A 35 23.29 55.97 -17.19
CA SER A 35 22.49 57.17 -16.97
C SER A 35 20.99 56.93 -17.15
N THR A 36 20.23 57.55 -16.26
CA THR A 36 18.79 57.83 -16.30
C THR A 36 18.29 58.21 -17.70
N ARG A 37 17.48 57.35 -18.29
CA ARG A 37 16.38 57.73 -19.19
C ARG A 37 15.13 57.02 -18.71
N HIS A 38 14.08 57.79 -18.46
CA HIS A 38 12.76 57.30 -18.07
C HIS A 38 12.28 56.17 -19.00
N ILE A 39 12.33 54.94 -18.50
CA ILE A 39 11.50 53.83 -18.94
C ILE A 39 10.95 53.26 -17.65
N GLY A 40 9.64 53.38 -17.45
CA GLY A 40 8.97 52.81 -16.29
C GLY A 40 9.20 51.31 -16.28
N PHE A 41 10.03 50.84 -15.36
CA PHE A 41 9.93 49.46 -14.90
C PHE A 41 8.65 49.39 -14.10
N ASP A 42 7.60 48.91 -14.75
CA ASP A 42 6.38 48.46 -14.10
C ASP A 42 6.80 47.28 -13.21
N ILE A 43 7.06 47.56 -11.95
CA ILE A 43 7.18 46.54 -10.92
C ILE A 43 5.79 45.93 -10.89
N MET A 44 5.58 44.80 -11.58
CA MET A 44 4.33 44.07 -11.56
C MET A 44 3.98 43.79 -10.09
N GLN A 45 3.02 44.53 -9.57
CA GLN A 45 2.48 44.30 -8.24
C GLN A 45 1.79 42.94 -8.27
N GLU A 46 2.24 41.99 -7.46
CA GLU A 46 1.52 40.74 -7.21
C GLU A 46 0.13 41.09 -6.65
N TYR A 47 -0.90 40.40 -7.15
CA TYR A 47 -2.27 40.58 -6.69
C TYR A 47 -2.36 40.43 -5.17
N CYS A 48 -2.96 41.41 -4.50
CA CYS A 48 -3.04 41.41 -3.04
C CYS A 48 -4.36 40.78 -2.56
N TYR A 49 -4.28 39.54 -2.05
CA TYR A 49 -5.43 38.85 -1.50
C TYR A 49 -5.96 39.52 -0.21
N SER A 50 -7.27 39.70 -0.13
CA SER A 50 -7.96 40.10 1.10
C SER A 50 -8.04 38.92 2.06
N GLN A 51 -7.72 39.12 3.34
CA GLN A 51 -7.81 38.03 4.33
C GLN A 51 -9.27 37.60 4.54
N LEU A 52 -9.52 36.28 4.54
CA LEU A 52 -10.84 35.73 4.84
C LEU A 52 -11.27 36.09 6.28
N SER A 53 -12.52 36.50 6.44
CA SER A 53 -13.08 36.90 7.74
C SER A 53 -13.33 35.71 8.66
N LEU A 54 -13.60 34.53 8.10
CA LEU A 54 -13.72 33.26 8.85
C LEU A 54 -13.00 32.13 8.11
N PRO A 55 -12.43 31.13 8.81
CA PRO A 55 -11.78 29.98 8.18
C PRO A 55 -12.70 29.15 7.26
N THR A 56 -14.02 29.20 7.50
CA THR A 56 -15.04 28.47 6.72
C THR A 56 -15.55 29.23 5.50
N ASN A 57 -15.16 30.50 5.35
CA ASN A 57 -15.52 31.27 4.18
C ASN A 57 -14.60 30.93 3.03
N ILE A 58 -15.08 31.12 1.80
CA ILE A 58 -14.34 30.92 0.57
C ILE A 58 -14.39 32.21 -0.24
N ARG A 59 -13.56 32.35 -1.28
CA ARG A 59 -13.77 33.38 -2.30
C ARG A 59 -14.47 32.78 -3.51
N LEU A 60 -15.29 33.57 -4.19
CA LEU A 60 -15.87 33.24 -5.49
C LEU A 60 -15.43 34.27 -6.52
N LEU A 61 -15.17 33.81 -7.73
CA LEU A 61 -14.80 34.64 -8.86
C LEU A 61 -16.06 34.98 -9.66
N ARG A 62 -16.34 36.26 -9.85
CA ARG A 62 -17.33 36.73 -10.83
C ARG A 62 -16.61 37.10 -12.11
N LEU A 63 -16.80 36.30 -13.15
CA LEU A 63 -16.32 36.57 -14.49
C LEU A 63 -17.28 37.54 -15.18
N LEU A 64 -16.79 38.72 -15.56
CA LEU A 64 -17.60 39.76 -16.18
C LEU A 64 -17.85 39.46 -17.67
N PRO A 65 -19.01 39.87 -18.22
CA PRO A 65 -19.34 39.61 -19.62
C PRO A 65 -18.36 40.29 -20.57
N TYR A 66 -18.40 39.89 -21.84
CA TYR A 66 -17.66 40.57 -22.90
C TYR A 66 -18.08 42.04 -22.99
N ASP A 67 -17.10 42.93 -23.09
CA ASP A 67 -17.28 44.36 -23.37
C ASP A 67 -16.41 44.64 -24.60
N GLU A 68 -16.96 45.26 -25.64
CA GLU A 68 -16.28 45.45 -26.94
C GLU A 68 -14.95 46.22 -26.79
N ASP A 69 -14.79 46.97 -25.69
CA ASP A 69 -13.60 47.74 -25.34
C ASP A 69 -12.60 47.01 -24.41
N ALA A 70 -12.87 45.76 -24.00
CA ALA A 70 -12.05 45.02 -23.04
C ALA A 70 -11.37 43.79 -23.66
N GLU A 71 -10.17 44.00 -24.22
CA GLU A 71 -9.29 42.92 -24.71
C GLU A 71 -8.94 41.89 -23.61
N ASN A 72 -8.93 42.32 -22.34
CA ASN A 72 -8.55 41.49 -21.20
C ASN A 72 -9.75 40.91 -20.44
N LEU A 73 -9.60 39.69 -19.91
CA LEU A 73 -10.56 39.08 -18.98
C LEU A 73 -10.64 39.91 -17.69
N ARG A 74 -11.83 40.45 -17.40
CA ARG A 74 -12.12 41.20 -16.17
C ARG A 74 -12.97 40.35 -15.22
N CYS A 75 -12.60 40.38 -13.94
CA CYS A 75 -13.21 39.60 -12.90
C CYS A 75 -13.34 40.41 -11.59
N GLU A 76 -14.26 39.98 -10.72
CA GLU A 76 -14.36 40.45 -9.34
C GLU A 76 -14.19 39.27 -8.39
N LEU A 77 -13.45 39.45 -7.28
CA LEU A 77 -13.26 38.41 -6.27
C LEU A 77 -13.96 38.83 -4.98
N PHE A 78 -14.88 38.00 -4.50
CA PHE A 78 -15.66 38.33 -3.29
C PHE A 78 -15.75 37.16 -2.31
N GLU A 79 -15.81 37.50 -1.04
CA GLU A 79 -15.95 36.51 0.03
C GLU A 79 -17.38 35.95 0.07
N PHE A 80 -17.48 34.63 0.23
CA PHE A 80 -18.71 33.88 0.26
C PHE A 80 -18.73 32.92 1.46
N ARG A 81 -19.84 32.91 2.19
CA ARG A 81 -20.04 32.03 3.34
C ARG A 81 -20.72 30.74 2.90
N LEU A 82 -20.02 29.60 3.03
CA LEU A 82 -20.62 28.28 2.87
C LEU A 82 -21.66 28.03 3.99
N GLN A 83 -22.92 28.34 3.72
CA GLN A 83 -24.01 28.19 4.70
C GLN A 83 -24.25 26.72 5.05
N THR A 84 -24.49 26.40 6.32
CA THR A 84 -24.76 25.03 6.78
C THR A 84 -26.21 24.57 6.64
N SER A 85 -27.12 25.46 6.22
CA SER A 85 -28.56 25.19 6.16
C SER A 85 -29.05 24.79 4.77
N ASP A 86 -30.13 24.02 4.71
CA ASP A 86 -30.83 23.54 3.49
C ASP A 86 -31.46 24.64 2.61
N LYS A 87 -31.18 25.92 2.88
CA LYS A 87 -31.67 27.03 2.06
C LYS A 87 -30.93 27.04 0.72
N PRO A 88 -31.62 27.42 -0.38
CA PRO A 88 -30.98 27.51 -1.68
C PRO A 88 -29.75 28.43 -1.60
N SER A 89 -28.58 27.84 -1.79
CA SER A 89 -27.30 28.56 -1.86
C SER A 89 -27.30 29.45 -3.10
N TYR A 90 -26.56 30.57 -3.03
CA TYR A 90 -26.22 31.37 -4.21
C TYR A 90 -25.66 30.43 -5.30
N PRO A 91 -26.19 30.44 -6.52
CA PRO A 91 -25.74 29.53 -7.57
C PRO A 91 -24.36 29.98 -8.05
N TYR A 92 -23.35 29.16 -7.78
CA TYR A 92 -22.03 29.25 -8.39
C TYR A 92 -21.69 27.91 -9.03
N GLU A 93 -20.73 27.93 -9.95
CA GLU A 93 -20.19 26.72 -10.56
C GLU A 93 -18.78 26.46 -10.06
N ALA A 94 -18.27 25.25 -10.19
CA ALA A 94 -16.88 24.95 -9.84
C ALA A 94 -16.12 24.48 -11.08
N LEU A 95 -14.91 24.99 -11.28
CA LEU A 95 -14.06 24.58 -12.39
C LEU A 95 -13.17 23.40 -11.96
N SER A 96 -13.14 22.37 -12.81
CA SER A 96 -12.22 21.24 -12.73
C SER A 96 -11.37 21.24 -13.99
N TYR A 97 -10.05 21.42 -13.85
CA TYR A 97 -9.14 21.56 -14.98
C TYR A 97 -7.73 21.09 -14.59
N VAL A 98 -6.83 21.03 -15.57
CA VAL A 98 -5.39 20.80 -15.33
C VAL A 98 -4.72 22.16 -15.22
N TRP A 99 -3.96 22.41 -14.16
CA TRP A 99 -3.31 23.71 -13.96
C TRP A 99 -2.48 24.16 -15.18
N GLY A 100 -1.74 23.25 -15.83
CA GLY A 100 -0.91 23.59 -17.00
C GLY A 100 0.48 24.12 -16.59
N SER A 101 1.30 24.50 -17.57
CA SER A 101 2.67 24.99 -17.33
C SER A 101 2.69 26.49 -16.99
N GLU A 102 3.54 26.88 -16.05
CA GLU A 102 3.78 28.28 -15.66
C GLU A 102 4.75 29.01 -16.61
N HIS A 103 5.28 28.37 -17.65
CA HIS A 103 6.33 28.96 -18.49
C HIS A 103 5.88 30.18 -19.32
N LYS A 104 4.57 30.41 -19.46
CA LYS A 104 3.96 31.59 -20.10
C LYS A 104 2.65 31.97 -19.42
N PRO A 105 2.68 32.63 -18.25
CA PRO A 105 1.47 33.08 -17.58
C PRO A 105 0.76 34.14 -18.42
N GLN A 106 -0.57 34.17 -18.33
CA GLN A 106 -1.43 35.20 -18.91
C GLN A 106 -1.99 36.06 -17.78
N SER A 107 -2.11 37.36 -17.98
CA SER A 107 -2.66 38.27 -16.97
C SER A 107 -4.17 38.42 -17.14
N ILE A 108 -4.91 38.31 -16.05
CA ILE A 108 -6.32 38.71 -15.95
C ILE A 108 -6.44 39.90 -15.00
N ILE A 109 -7.52 40.67 -15.12
CA ILE A 109 -7.78 41.82 -14.24
C ILE A 109 -8.80 41.38 -13.20
N VAL A 110 -8.40 41.33 -11.92
CA VAL A 110 -9.27 41.00 -10.78
C VAL A 110 -9.30 42.21 -9.86
N ASP A 111 -10.49 42.75 -9.55
CA ASP A 111 -10.67 43.92 -8.68
C ASP A 111 -9.74 45.11 -9.06
N ASN A 112 -9.59 45.35 -10.37
CA ASN A 112 -8.70 46.35 -10.98
C ASN A 112 -7.18 46.14 -10.76
N GLN A 113 -6.78 44.95 -10.34
CA GLN A 113 -5.38 44.53 -10.20
C GLN A 113 -5.06 43.39 -11.18
N ASN A 114 -3.80 43.29 -11.60
CA ASN A 114 -3.35 42.20 -12.45
C ASN A 114 -3.10 40.93 -11.62
N LEU A 115 -3.67 39.81 -12.04
CA LEU A 115 -3.40 38.48 -11.51
C LEU A 115 -2.90 37.58 -12.64
N ASN A 116 -1.74 36.97 -12.45
CA ASN A 116 -1.19 36.01 -13.39
C ASN A 116 -1.83 34.64 -13.20
N VAL A 117 -2.31 34.05 -14.30
CA VAL A 117 -2.86 32.70 -14.35
C VAL A 117 -2.16 31.88 -15.42
N THR A 118 -2.25 30.56 -15.34
CA THR A 118 -1.69 29.70 -16.38
C THR A 118 -2.45 29.87 -17.70
N GLN A 119 -1.78 29.57 -18.82
CA GLN A 119 -2.40 29.65 -20.14
C GLN A 119 -3.67 28.77 -20.23
N ASN A 120 -3.65 27.57 -19.64
CA ASN A 120 -4.81 26.69 -19.69
C ASN A 120 -6.00 27.26 -18.91
N LEU A 121 -5.75 27.89 -17.76
CA LEU A 121 -6.82 28.53 -16.99
C LEU A 121 -7.37 29.77 -17.71
N TYR A 122 -6.50 30.59 -18.29
CA TYR A 122 -6.90 31.75 -19.08
C TYR A 122 -7.87 31.36 -20.20
N VAL A 123 -7.48 30.35 -20.98
CA VAL A 123 -8.29 29.85 -22.10
C VAL A 123 -9.59 29.24 -21.60
N ALA A 124 -9.57 28.46 -20.52
CA ALA A 124 -10.80 27.94 -19.91
C ALA A 124 -11.76 29.09 -19.53
N LEU A 125 -11.27 30.12 -18.85
CA LEU A 125 -12.08 31.29 -18.47
C LEU A 125 -12.61 32.04 -19.70
N LEU A 126 -11.85 32.12 -20.79
CA LEU A 126 -12.29 32.73 -22.04
C LEU A 126 -13.50 32.00 -22.62
N HIS A 127 -13.47 30.66 -22.70
CA HIS A 127 -14.61 29.86 -23.19
C HIS A 127 -15.80 29.86 -22.22
N LEU A 128 -15.55 30.07 -20.93
CA LEU A 128 -16.60 30.15 -19.92
C LEU A 128 -17.25 31.55 -19.85
N ARG A 129 -16.60 32.57 -20.41
CA ARG A 129 -17.09 33.95 -20.44
C ARG A 129 -18.29 34.04 -21.37
N ASP A 130 -19.39 34.53 -20.84
CA ASP A 130 -20.59 34.79 -21.61
C ASP A 130 -20.59 36.23 -22.15
N HIS A 131 -21.28 36.46 -23.27
CA HIS A 131 -21.36 37.79 -23.88
C HIS A 131 -22.35 38.74 -23.20
N GLY A 132 -23.40 38.21 -22.54
CA GLY A 132 -24.50 39.01 -22.01
C GLY A 132 -24.64 38.98 -20.48
N CYS A 133 -24.04 38.00 -19.80
CA CYS A 133 -24.21 37.80 -18.37
C CYS A 133 -22.88 37.57 -17.62
N SER A 134 -22.79 38.06 -16.38
CA SER A 134 -21.70 37.67 -15.49
C SER A 134 -21.87 36.23 -15.01
N ARG A 135 -20.77 35.48 -14.89
CA ARG A 135 -20.77 34.10 -14.42
C ARG A 135 -20.03 34.00 -13.09
N THR A 136 -20.62 33.35 -12.09
CA THR A 136 -19.93 33.13 -10.80
C THR A 136 -19.38 31.72 -10.75
N ILE A 137 -18.07 31.62 -10.57
CA ILE A 137 -17.32 30.36 -10.59
C ILE A 137 -16.32 30.30 -9.44
N TRP A 138 -16.12 29.11 -8.90
CA TRP A 138 -15.04 28.79 -7.99
C TRP A 138 -13.90 28.14 -8.77
N VAL A 139 -12.70 28.69 -8.63
CA VAL A 139 -11.47 28.19 -9.27
C VAL A 139 -10.39 28.15 -8.20
N ASP A 140 -9.85 26.97 -7.91
CA ASP A 140 -8.84 26.75 -6.86
C ASP A 140 -7.66 27.75 -6.93
N ALA A 141 -7.06 27.90 -8.12
CA ALA A 141 -5.88 28.74 -8.34
C ALA A 141 -6.12 30.25 -8.16
N ILE A 142 -7.37 30.70 -8.21
CA ILE A 142 -7.71 32.13 -8.05
C ILE A 142 -8.38 32.38 -6.70
N CYS A 143 -9.30 31.51 -6.29
CA CYS A 143 -10.11 31.70 -5.09
C CYS A 143 -9.36 31.41 -3.78
N ILE A 144 -8.30 30.61 -3.85
CA ILE A 144 -7.39 30.33 -2.74
C ILE A 144 -6.07 31.06 -3.00
N ASP A 145 -5.57 31.75 -1.98
CA ASP A 145 -4.23 32.33 -2.00
C ASP A 145 -3.18 31.21 -2.01
N GLN A 146 -2.61 30.95 -3.19
CA GLN A 146 -1.66 29.86 -3.41
C GLN A 146 -0.31 30.07 -2.71
N ALA A 147 0.03 31.32 -2.36
CA ALA A 147 1.26 31.66 -1.64
C ALA A 147 1.10 31.45 -0.12
N ASN A 148 -0.12 31.36 0.39
CA ASN A 148 -0.41 31.22 1.81
C ASN A 148 -0.73 29.77 2.21
N GLU A 149 0.27 29.05 2.73
CA GLU A 149 0.11 27.65 3.17
C GLU A 149 -0.97 27.49 4.25
N ARG A 150 -1.11 28.44 5.19
CA ARG A 150 -2.16 28.35 6.22
C ARG A 150 -3.56 28.49 5.63
N GLU A 151 -3.73 29.32 4.61
CA GLU A 151 -5.01 29.42 3.93
C GLU A 151 -5.32 28.09 3.21
N LYS A 152 -4.35 27.52 2.49
CA LYS A 152 -4.50 26.23 1.81
C LYS A 152 -4.89 25.11 2.78
N GLU A 153 -4.21 24.99 3.92
CA GLU A 153 -4.50 24.00 4.97
C GLU A 153 -5.95 24.11 5.48
N ASN A 154 -6.51 25.33 5.55
CA ASN A 154 -7.89 25.56 5.96
C ASN A 154 -8.91 25.34 4.83
N GLN A 155 -8.56 25.68 3.59
CA GLN A 155 -9.48 25.62 2.43
C GLN A 155 -9.57 24.21 1.84
N ILE A 156 -8.50 23.42 1.87
CA ILE A 156 -8.47 22.05 1.31
C ILE A 156 -9.55 21.13 1.93
N PRO A 157 -9.73 21.10 3.28
CA PRO A 157 -10.81 20.35 3.90
C PRO A 157 -12.21 20.75 3.41
N LEU A 158 -12.39 21.99 2.92
CA LEU A 158 -13.66 22.51 2.41
C LEU A 158 -13.92 22.14 0.94
N MET A 159 -12.92 21.71 0.18
CA MET A 159 -13.07 21.47 -1.27
C MET A 159 -14.24 20.53 -1.59
N ALA A 160 -14.37 19.40 -0.90
CA ALA A 160 -15.49 18.48 -1.11
C ALA A 160 -16.85 19.19 -0.93
N GLU A 161 -16.96 20.09 0.04
CA GLU A 161 -18.17 20.87 0.30
C GLU A 161 -18.40 21.91 -0.81
N ILE A 162 -17.35 22.58 -1.27
CA ILE A 162 -17.41 23.57 -2.35
C ILE A 162 -17.94 22.93 -3.63
N TYR A 163 -17.38 21.79 -4.04
CA TYR A 163 -17.83 21.10 -5.25
C TYR A 163 -19.23 20.50 -5.11
N ALA A 164 -19.60 20.01 -3.92
CA ALA A 164 -20.92 19.42 -3.72
C ALA A 164 -22.05 20.46 -3.65
N LYS A 165 -21.74 21.70 -3.23
CA LYS A 165 -22.67 22.84 -3.23
C LYS A 165 -22.72 23.62 -4.53
N ALA A 166 -21.74 23.44 -5.41
CA ALA A 166 -21.76 24.03 -6.74
C ALA A 166 -23.02 23.57 -7.50
N HIS A 167 -23.60 24.48 -8.27
CA HIS A 167 -24.74 24.21 -9.13
C HIS A 167 -24.40 23.12 -10.17
N ARG A 168 -23.21 23.24 -10.76
CA ARG A 168 -22.57 22.22 -11.58
C ARG A 168 -21.04 22.31 -11.44
N VAL A 169 -20.37 21.22 -11.80
CA VAL A 169 -18.92 21.18 -11.95
C VAL A 169 -18.61 21.16 -13.44
N VAL A 170 -17.86 22.16 -13.90
CA VAL A 170 -17.44 22.26 -15.28
C VAL A 170 -16.05 21.65 -15.41
N VAL A 171 -15.94 20.60 -16.22
CA VAL A 171 -14.71 19.89 -16.52
C VAL A 171 -14.13 20.45 -17.81
N TRP A 172 -12.97 21.09 -17.72
CA TRP A 172 -12.24 21.62 -18.85
C TRP A 172 -11.11 20.66 -19.26
N LEU A 173 -11.26 20.02 -20.43
CA LEU A 173 -10.29 19.07 -20.96
C LEU A 173 -9.20 19.72 -21.83
N GLY A 174 -9.23 21.04 -22.02
CA GLY A 174 -8.32 21.78 -22.89
C GLY A 174 -8.96 22.19 -24.22
N GLU A 175 -8.16 22.82 -25.08
CA GLU A 175 -8.55 23.25 -26.42
C GLU A 175 -8.89 22.08 -27.36
N ALA A 176 -9.52 22.41 -28.48
CA ALA A 176 -9.86 21.49 -29.57
C ALA A 176 -8.62 21.10 -30.39
N GLU A 177 -7.76 20.26 -29.80
CA GLU A 177 -6.55 19.70 -30.41
C GLU A 177 -6.71 18.18 -30.66
N ASP A 178 -6.02 17.64 -31.67
CA ASP A 178 -6.01 16.20 -32.00
C ASP A 178 -7.38 15.58 -32.31
N ASP A 179 -8.30 16.34 -32.93
CA ASP A 179 -9.70 15.98 -33.19
C ASP A 179 -10.53 15.71 -31.91
N SER A 180 -10.17 16.32 -30.78
CA SER A 180 -10.84 16.08 -29.49
C SER A 180 -12.29 16.54 -29.43
N ASP A 181 -12.63 17.61 -30.15
CA ASP A 181 -14.00 18.12 -30.32
C ASP A 181 -14.87 17.09 -31.06
N ARG A 182 -14.36 16.53 -32.17
CA ARG A 182 -15.00 15.45 -32.92
C ARG A 182 -15.10 14.17 -32.11
N ALA A 183 -14.11 13.88 -31.27
CA ALA A 183 -14.16 12.77 -30.33
C ALA A 183 -15.29 12.94 -29.31
N LEU A 184 -15.43 14.14 -28.74
CA LEU A 184 -16.49 14.44 -27.77
C LEU A 184 -17.88 14.31 -28.39
N GLU A 185 -18.05 14.82 -29.61
CA GLU A 185 -19.32 14.71 -30.36
C GLU A 185 -19.62 13.27 -30.76
N ALA A 186 -18.62 12.48 -31.14
CA ALA A 186 -18.79 11.05 -31.43
C ALA A 186 -19.24 10.26 -30.19
N ILE A 187 -18.71 10.59 -29.01
CA ILE A 187 -19.16 10.02 -27.74
C ILE A 187 -20.63 10.41 -27.48
N ARG A 188 -21.00 11.68 -27.69
CA ARG A 188 -22.38 12.16 -27.54
C ARG A 188 -23.36 11.38 -28.43
N LEU A 189 -23.05 11.25 -29.72
CA LEU A 189 -23.87 10.54 -30.69
C LEU A 189 -24.01 9.05 -30.38
N ALA A 190 -22.94 8.41 -29.88
CA ALA A 190 -22.98 7.02 -29.46
C ALA A 190 -23.92 6.80 -28.25
N GLY A 191 -23.93 7.75 -27.30
CA GLY A 191 -24.83 7.70 -26.14
C GLY A 191 -26.31 7.89 -26.52
N GLU A 192 -26.59 8.76 -27.49
CA GLU A 192 -27.94 9.04 -27.97
C GLU A 192 -28.56 7.85 -28.72
N SER A 193 -27.79 7.22 -29.62
CA SER A 193 -28.31 6.19 -30.53
C SER A 193 -28.46 4.80 -29.90
N SER A 194 -27.93 4.57 -28.68
CA SER A 194 -27.96 3.28 -27.96
C SER A 194 -27.51 2.06 -28.81
N ALA A 195 -26.80 2.31 -29.91
CA ALA A 195 -26.30 1.34 -30.85
C ALA A 195 -24.79 1.53 -30.97
N ARG A 196 -24.04 0.44 -31.17
CA ARG A 196 -22.61 0.54 -31.50
C ARG A 196 -22.50 1.27 -32.84
N SER A 197 -22.22 2.57 -32.82
CA SER A 197 -21.93 3.32 -34.03
C SER A 197 -20.72 2.66 -34.71
N SER A 198 -20.76 2.55 -36.04
CA SER A 198 -19.59 2.16 -36.84
C SER A 198 -18.57 3.31 -36.82
N ASN A 199 -17.99 3.57 -35.65
CA ASN A 199 -16.96 4.58 -35.50
C ASN A 199 -15.77 4.21 -36.39
N THR A 200 -15.35 5.15 -37.21
CA THR A 200 -14.12 4.99 -37.99
C THR A 200 -12.93 4.79 -37.05
N GLU A 201 -11.91 4.07 -37.48
CA GLU A 201 -10.68 3.86 -36.70
C GLU A 201 -10.05 5.20 -36.26
N LEU A 202 -10.16 6.24 -37.07
CA LEU A 202 -9.72 7.60 -36.75
C LEU A 202 -10.50 8.20 -35.56
N THR A 203 -11.82 8.06 -35.53
CA THR A 203 -12.66 8.49 -34.39
C THR A 203 -12.26 7.76 -33.11
N ARG A 204 -12.01 6.45 -33.19
CA ARG A 204 -11.57 5.65 -32.04
C ARG A 204 -10.22 6.13 -31.50
N GLN A 205 -9.29 6.49 -32.38
CA GLN A 205 -7.98 7.03 -31.98
C GLN A 205 -8.11 8.42 -31.34
N ALA A 206 -8.96 9.30 -31.88
CA ALA A 206 -9.21 10.62 -31.29
C ALA A 206 -9.81 10.50 -29.88
N ILE A 207 -10.78 9.60 -29.68
CA ILE A 207 -11.34 9.27 -28.35
C ILE A 207 -10.23 8.78 -27.41
N LEU A 208 -9.36 7.88 -27.85
CA LEU A 208 -8.25 7.40 -27.00
C LEU A 208 -7.25 8.52 -26.64
N ARG A 209 -6.97 9.46 -27.53
CA ARG A 209 -6.11 10.62 -27.21
C ARG A 209 -6.78 11.54 -26.18
N LEU A 210 -8.07 11.81 -26.35
CA LEU A 210 -8.87 12.59 -25.39
C LEU A 210 -8.84 11.95 -23.99
N LEU A 211 -9.09 10.64 -23.89
CA LEU A 211 -9.11 9.92 -22.61
C LEU A 211 -7.72 9.80 -21.96
N LYS A 212 -6.64 9.94 -22.73
CA LYS A 212 -5.26 9.98 -22.23
C LYS A 212 -4.82 11.36 -21.74
N ARG A 213 -5.65 12.40 -21.89
CA ARG A 213 -5.31 13.75 -21.42
C ARG A 213 -5.06 13.76 -19.89
N PRO A 214 -4.17 14.64 -19.39
CA PRO A 214 -3.72 14.59 -18.00
C PRO A 214 -4.82 14.71 -16.95
N TRP A 215 -5.95 15.34 -17.30
CA TRP A 215 -7.10 15.53 -16.41
C TRP A 215 -7.59 14.20 -15.82
N PHE A 216 -7.75 13.15 -16.63
CA PHE A 216 -8.25 11.84 -16.18
C PHE A 216 -7.32 11.14 -15.18
N ARG A 217 -6.06 11.59 -15.06
CA ARG A 217 -5.06 10.98 -14.18
C ARG A 217 -4.74 11.83 -12.95
N ARG A 218 -5.34 13.01 -12.78
CA ARG A 218 -5.07 13.92 -11.64
C ARG A 218 -5.85 13.47 -10.41
N ILE A 219 -5.19 13.33 -9.26
CA ILE A 219 -5.85 12.78 -8.06
C ILE A 219 -7.01 13.63 -7.55
N TRP A 220 -6.89 14.96 -7.62
CA TRP A 220 -7.92 15.89 -7.14
C TRP A 220 -9.24 15.74 -7.88
N VAL A 221 -9.21 15.34 -9.16
CA VAL A 221 -10.41 15.09 -9.97
C VAL A 221 -11.32 14.05 -9.34
N LEU A 222 -10.77 13.10 -8.56
CA LEU A 222 -11.58 12.10 -7.87
C LEU A 222 -12.52 12.75 -6.85
N GLN A 223 -12.00 13.66 -6.01
CA GLN A 223 -12.83 14.36 -5.03
C GLN A 223 -13.83 15.29 -5.70
N GLU A 224 -13.39 16.01 -6.73
CA GLU A 224 -14.21 16.94 -7.50
C GLU A 224 -15.40 16.21 -8.14
N MET A 225 -15.13 15.09 -8.81
CA MET A 225 -16.15 14.26 -9.47
C MET A 225 -16.97 13.45 -8.48
N ALA A 226 -16.44 13.08 -7.32
CA ALA A 226 -17.20 12.42 -6.26
C ALA A 226 -18.16 13.37 -5.54
N ALA A 227 -17.82 14.67 -5.48
CA ALA A 227 -18.67 15.69 -4.88
C ALA A 227 -19.73 16.22 -5.85
N ALA A 228 -19.41 16.30 -7.16
CA ALA A 228 -20.26 16.91 -8.17
C ALA A 228 -21.68 16.33 -8.20
N ARG A 229 -22.70 17.18 -8.34
CA ARG A 229 -24.11 16.74 -8.51
C ARG A 229 -24.61 16.87 -9.95
N HIS A 230 -23.94 17.72 -10.72
CA HIS A 230 -24.10 17.87 -12.15
C HIS A 230 -22.72 18.13 -12.75
N VAL A 231 -22.38 17.45 -13.83
CA VAL A 231 -21.07 17.53 -14.49
C VAL A 231 -21.29 17.94 -15.93
N LEU A 232 -20.62 19.02 -16.34
CA LEU A 232 -20.56 19.46 -17.73
C LEU A 232 -19.12 19.30 -18.20
N ILE A 233 -18.89 18.55 -19.28
CA ILE A 233 -17.54 18.32 -19.82
C ILE A 233 -17.38 19.17 -21.07
N MET A 234 -16.30 19.94 -21.12
CA MET A 234 -15.96 20.86 -22.20
C MET A 234 -14.60 20.54 -22.80
N CYS A 235 -14.49 20.65 -24.12
CA CYS A 235 -13.25 20.57 -24.87
C CYS A 235 -13.30 21.56 -26.04
N GLY A 236 -12.49 22.61 -25.99
CA GLY A 236 -12.70 23.79 -26.83
C GLY A 236 -14.12 24.32 -26.63
N SER A 237 -14.83 24.58 -27.73
CA SER A 237 -16.23 25.05 -27.69
C SER A 237 -17.28 23.92 -27.64
N THR A 238 -16.87 22.65 -27.67
CA THR A 238 -17.79 21.52 -27.60
C THR A 238 -18.06 21.15 -26.15
N GLU A 239 -19.34 20.92 -25.82
CA GLU A 239 -19.78 20.52 -24.49
C GLU A 239 -20.63 19.25 -24.52
N ILE A 240 -20.58 18.48 -23.45
CA ILE A 240 -21.39 17.28 -23.26
C ILE A 240 -21.75 17.12 -21.78
N ASP A 241 -22.98 16.68 -21.50
CA ASP A 241 -23.38 16.29 -20.15
C ASP A 241 -22.57 15.08 -19.68
N GLY A 242 -22.11 15.08 -18.43
CA GLY A 242 -21.27 14.02 -17.88
C GLY A 242 -21.93 12.64 -17.90
N HIS A 243 -23.26 12.55 -17.74
CA HIS A 243 -23.99 11.30 -17.86
C HIS A 243 -24.01 10.80 -19.31
N ALA A 244 -24.28 11.69 -20.26
CA ALA A 244 -24.24 11.38 -21.70
C ALA A 244 -22.84 10.95 -22.16
N PHE A 245 -21.79 11.60 -21.66
CA PHE A 245 -20.40 11.20 -21.88
C PHE A 245 -20.13 9.77 -21.41
N CYS A 246 -20.55 9.44 -20.19
CA CYS A 246 -20.33 8.11 -19.64
C CYS A 246 -21.14 7.03 -20.36
N LEU A 247 -22.38 7.32 -20.78
CA LEU A 247 -23.18 6.40 -21.60
C LEU A 247 -22.54 6.18 -22.96
N GLY A 248 -22.10 7.24 -23.63
CA GLY A 248 -21.43 7.16 -24.93
C GLY A 248 -20.20 6.27 -24.88
N LEU A 249 -19.36 6.39 -23.85
CA LEU A 249 -18.17 5.56 -23.68
C LEU A 249 -18.46 4.06 -23.61
N ASP A 250 -19.59 3.64 -23.01
CA ASP A 250 -19.98 2.22 -22.95
C ASP A 250 -20.25 1.65 -24.35
N PHE A 251 -20.84 2.45 -25.24
CA PHE A 251 -21.18 2.03 -26.60
C PHE A 251 -20.01 2.11 -27.58
N VAL A 252 -19.03 2.98 -27.34
CA VAL A 252 -17.82 3.10 -28.16
C VAL A 252 -16.93 1.84 -28.03
N GLY A 253 -17.05 1.08 -26.94
CA GLY A 253 -16.37 -0.21 -26.78
C GLY A 253 -14.84 -0.11 -26.83
N THR A 254 -14.27 1.05 -26.50
CA THR A 254 -12.83 1.25 -26.42
C THR A 254 -12.23 0.42 -25.29
N ALA A 255 -11.01 -0.08 -25.47
CA ALA A 255 -10.17 -0.53 -24.35
C ALA A 255 -9.82 0.72 -23.51
N ILE A 256 -10.75 1.13 -22.67
CA ILE A 256 -10.60 2.25 -21.75
C ILE A 256 -9.56 1.83 -20.70
N GLU A 257 -8.54 2.65 -20.48
CA GLU A 257 -7.57 2.42 -19.40
C GLU A 257 -8.32 2.36 -18.06
N ASP A 258 -7.92 1.47 -17.14
CA ASP A 258 -8.58 1.28 -15.82
C ASP A 258 -8.82 2.62 -15.07
N ILE A 259 -7.89 3.58 -15.23
CA ILE A 259 -7.94 4.91 -14.63
C ILE A 259 -9.15 5.72 -15.14
N THR A 260 -9.46 5.67 -16.43
CA THR A 260 -10.60 6.41 -16.98
C THR A 260 -11.93 5.79 -16.51
N THR A 261 -11.99 4.47 -16.36
CA THR A 261 -13.16 3.73 -15.83
C THR A 261 -13.51 4.18 -14.40
N GLN A 262 -12.50 4.47 -13.60
CA GLN A 262 -12.66 4.91 -12.22
C GLN A 262 -13.29 6.31 -12.08
N VAL A 263 -12.84 7.29 -12.89
CA VAL A 263 -13.43 8.64 -12.89
C VAL A 263 -14.82 8.65 -13.52
N THR A 264 -15.05 7.90 -14.60
CA THR A 264 -16.38 7.82 -15.23
C THR A 264 -17.42 7.21 -14.30
N PHE A 265 -17.03 6.25 -13.44
CA PHE A 265 -17.91 5.75 -12.39
C PHE A 265 -18.35 6.87 -11.42
N LEU A 266 -17.42 7.72 -10.98
CA LEU A 266 -17.76 8.87 -10.13
C LEU A 266 -18.66 9.88 -10.86
N ILE A 267 -18.42 10.15 -12.15
CA ILE A 267 -19.27 11.04 -12.94
C ILE A 267 -20.69 10.47 -13.07
N ARG A 268 -20.86 9.17 -13.34
CA ARG A 268 -22.18 8.52 -13.41
C ARG A 268 -22.99 8.67 -12.13
N GLY A 269 -22.32 8.61 -10.97
CA GLY A 269 -22.94 8.77 -9.67
C GLY A 269 -23.50 10.16 -9.38
N ALA A 270 -23.05 11.20 -10.11
CA ALA A 270 -23.36 12.60 -9.82
C ALA A 270 -24.86 12.89 -9.73
N VAL A 271 -25.64 12.35 -10.68
CA VAL A 271 -27.09 12.59 -10.77
C VAL A 271 -27.89 12.02 -9.60
N PHE A 272 -27.33 11.06 -8.86
CA PHE A 272 -27.99 10.43 -7.70
C PHE A 272 -27.64 11.09 -6.36
N ARG A 273 -26.74 12.07 -6.34
CA ARG A 273 -26.23 12.67 -5.09
C ARG A 273 -27.20 13.72 -4.52
N SER A 274 -27.50 13.54 -3.23
CA SER A 274 -28.35 14.44 -2.45
C SER A 274 -27.71 15.83 -2.26
N ARG A 275 -28.56 16.85 -2.09
CA ARG A 275 -28.12 18.18 -1.59
C ARG A 275 -27.81 18.17 -0.10
N ASN A 276 -28.41 17.23 0.63
CA ASN A 276 -28.30 17.13 2.08
C ASN A 276 -27.09 16.27 2.41
N ILE A 277 -25.97 16.91 2.72
CA ILE A 277 -24.72 16.22 3.03
C ILE A 277 -24.48 16.28 4.53
N SER A 278 -24.26 15.13 5.15
CA SER A 278 -23.95 15.05 6.57
C SER A 278 -22.54 15.55 6.85
N ARG A 279 -22.39 16.51 7.78
CA ARG A 279 -21.10 16.82 8.39
C ARG A 279 -20.86 15.88 9.58
N LYS A 280 -19.80 15.06 9.53
CA LYS A 280 -19.33 14.29 10.69
C LYS A 280 -18.22 15.10 11.36
N GLN A 281 -18.35 15.41 12.65
CA GLN A 281 -17.33 16.10 13.47
C GLN A 281 -16.79 17.42 12.89
N GLY A 282 -17.63 18.22 12.22
CA GLY A 282 -17.22 19.52 11.67
C GLY A 282 -16.55 19.48 10.29
N ARG A 283 -16.32 18.30 9.70
CA ARG A 283 -15.85 18.14 8.31
C ARG A 283 -16.92 17.49 7.44
N LEU A 284 -17.00 17.90 6.17
CA LEU A 284 -17.86 17.25 5.19
C LEU A 284 -17.21 15.95 4.70
N SER A 285 -17.98 14.86 4.75
CA SER A 285 -17.62 13.56 4.17
C SER A 285 -18.66 13.21 3.13
N LEU A 286 -18.21 12.77 1.95
CA LEU A 286 -19.08 12.27 0.88
C LEU A 286 -19.53 10.81 1.11
N ASP A 287 -19.01 10.14 2.15
CA ASP A 287 -19.37 8.78 2.56
C ASP A 287 -19.28 7.75 1.42
N ILE A 288 -18.26 7.87 0.54
CA ILE A 288 -18.10 7.02 -0.65
C ILE A 288 -17.68 5.61 -0.25
N CYS A 289 -16.51 5.49 0.39
CA CYS A 289 -15.97 4.24 0.94
C CYS A 289 -14.85 4.55 1.95
N SER A 290 -14.30 3.52 2.59
CA SER A 290 -13.25 3.70 3.60
C SER A 290 -11.95 4.22 2.99
N LEU A 291 -11.10 4.87 3.79
CA LEU A 291 -9.83 5.43 3.34
C LEU A 291 -8.94 4.34 2.72
N SER A 292 -8.97 3.13 3.28
CA SER A 292 -8.20 2.00 2.74
C SER A 292 -8.64 1.62 1.34
N GLU A 293 -9.94 1.55 1.09
CA GLU A 293 -10.50 1.25 -0.23
C GLU A 293 -10.19 2.37 -1.23
N LEU A 294 -10.32 3.63 -0.83
CA LEU A 294 -9.96 4.78 -1.67
C LEU A 294 -8.48 4.75 -2.05
N PHE A 295 -7.59 4.47 -1.10
CA PHE A 295 -6.16 4.32 -1.38
C PHE A 295 -5.91 3.17 -2.34
N ASP A 296 -6.46 1.99 -2.08
CA ASP A 296 -6.29 0.80 -2.94
C ASP A 296 -6.82 1.05 -4.36
N MET A 297 -7.88 1.84 -4.53
CA MET A 297 -8.43 2.21 -5.83
C MET A 297 -7.58 3.25 -6.56
N TYR A 298 -7.05 4.24 -5.85
CA TYR A 298 -6.62 5.51 -6.46
C TYR A 298 -5.16 5.91 -6.24
N HIS A 299 -4.37 5.12 -5.53
CA HIS A 299 -2.97 5.47 -5.23
C HIS A 299 -2.08 5.66 -6.48
N THR A 300 -2.52 5.22 -7.66
CA THR A 300 -1.80 5.32 -8.94
C THR A 300 -2.04 6.63 -9.69
N TYR A 301 -2.94 7.48 -9.19
CA TYR A 301 -3.19 8.81 -9.78
C TYR A 301 -1.99 9.73 -9.62
N LYS A 302 -1.79 10.58 -10.62
CA LYS A 302 -0.74 11.58 -10.63
C LYS A 302 -1.05 12.70 -9.63
N VAL A 303 0.00 13.10 -8.93
CA VAL A 303 -0.04 14.15 -7.91
C VAL A 303 1.01 15.22 -8.20
N THR A 304 0.78 16.43 -7.70
CA THR A 304 1.77 17.52 -7.76
C THR A 304 2.66 17.48 -6.52
N LYS A 305 2.04 17.33 -5.34
CA LYS A 305 2.71 17.03 -4.07
C LYS A 305 2.32 15.63 -3.61
N LEU A 306 3.25 14.86 -3.04
CA LEU A 306 2.96 13.48 -2.58
C LEU A 306 1.80 13.40 -1.58
N HIS A 307 1.70 14.39 -0.68
CA HIS A 307 0.61 14.53 0.29
C HIS A 307 -0.80 14.48 -0.31
N ASP A 308 -0.96 14.92 -1.56
CA ASP A 308 -2.25 14.92 -2.25
C ASP A 308 -2.78 13.49 -2.44
N LYS A 309 -1.92 12.47 -2.41
CA LYS A 309 -2.33 11.06 -2.38
C LYS A 309 -3.24 10.73 -1.19
N VAL A 310 -3.08 11.47 -0.10
CA VAL A 310 -3.91 11.33 1.10
C VAL A 310 -5.01 12.38 1.06
N TYR A 311 -4.65 13.65 0.94
CA TYR A 311 -5.56 14.76 1.22
C TYR A 311 -6.71 14.89 0.24
N ALA A 312 -6.52 14.51 -1.02
CA ALA A 312 -7.59 14.46 -2.02
C ALA A 312 -8.62 13.35 -1.74
N LEU A 313 -8.27 12.32 -0.95
CA LEU A 313 -9.18 11.20 -0.65
C LEU A 313 -9.97 11.42 0.64
N LEU A 314 -9.49 12.30 1.53
CA LEU A 314 -10.11 12.49 2.85
C LEU A 314 -11.54 13.06 2.78
N GLY A 315 -11.85 13.90 1.80
CA GLY A 315 -13.22 14.39 1.61
C GLY A 315 -14.19 13.31 1.11
N MET A 316 -13.67 12.25 0.48
CA MET A 316 -14.44 11.11 -0.02
C MET A 316 -14.65 10.01 1.04
N CYS A 317 -13.75 9.96 2.03
CA CYS A 317 -13.66 8.91 3.03
C CYS A 317 -14.90 8.84 3.95
N SER A 318 -15.42 7.62 4.19
CA SER A 318 -16.53 7.35 5.12
C SER A 318 -16.08 7.11 6.58
N ASP A 319 -14.80 6.80 6.80
CA ASP A 319 -14.25 6.52 8.13
C ASP A 319 -14.28 7.76 9.05
N ASP A 320 -14.29 7.50 10.36
CA ASP A 320 -14.13 8.55 11.37
C ASP A 320 -12.65 8.92 11.53
N LEU A 321 -12.30 10.13 11.10
CA LEU A 321 -10.93 10.64 11.09
C LEU A 321 -10.53 11.39 12.38
N GLY A 322 -11.45 11.57 13.34
CA GLY A 322 -11.25 12.48 14.47
C GLY A 322 -10.04 12.20 15.37
N ALA A 323 -9.59 10.95 15.43
CA ALA A 323 -8.39 10.55 16.18
C ALA A 323 -7.15 10.30 15.29
N ALA A 324 -7.30 10.34 13.96
CA ALA A 324 -6.30 9.87 13.01
C ALA A 324 -5.15 10.88 12.80
N ARG A 325 -5.35 12.16 13.16
CA ARG A 325 -4.41 13.27 12.91
C ARG A 325 -3.94 13.33 11.44
N LEU A 326 -4.90 13.13 10.54
CA LEU A 326 -4.72 13.15 9.08
C LEU A 326 -5.18 14.47 8.45
N GLU A 327 -5.24 15.55 9.22
CA GLU A 327 -5.56 16.87 8.68
C GLU A 327 -4.49 17.33 7.65
N PRO A 328 -4.88 18.13 6.64
CA PRO A 328 -3.93 18.73 5.71
C PRO A 328 -2.86 19.56 6.44
N ASP A 329 -1.60 19.17 6.27
CA ASP A 329 -0.41 19.83 6.80
C ASP A 329 0.75 19.52 5.83
N TYR A 330 1.08 20.48 4.97
CA TYR A 330 2.14 20.30 3.98
C TYR A 330 3.54 20.46 4.57
N SER A 331 3.66 20.92 5.82
CA SER A 331 4.92 20.99 6.54
C SER A 331 5.35 19.62 7.09
N LEU A 332 4.40 18.69 7.28
CA LEU A 332 4.67 17.35 7.77
C LEU A 332 5.48 16.54 6.73
N PRO A 333 6.57 15.86 7.10
CA PRO A 333 7.28 14.99 6.15
C PRO A 333 6.38 13.84 5.66
N TRP A 334 6.43 13.55 4.35
CA TRP A 334 5.61 12.50 3.71
C TRP A 334 5.69 11.16 4.45
N GLY A 335 6.88 10.72 4.84
CA GLY A 335 7.06 9.46 5.57
C GLY A 335 6.29 9.40 6.89
N VAL A 336 6.21 10.51 7.63
CA VAL A 336 5.43 10.59 8.87
C VAL A 336 3.93 10.54 8.59
N LEU A 337 3.46 11.24 7.55
CA LEU A 337 2.07 11.16 7.11
C LEU A 337 1.70 9.72 6.72
N MET A 338 2.53 9.06 5.93
CA MET A 338 2.30 7.69 5.47
C MET A 338 2.29 6.69 6.64
N GLN A 339 3.16 6.86 7.64
CA GLN A 339 3.09 6.07 8.88
C GLN A 339 1.74 6.24 9.61
N ARG A 340 1.22 7.48 9.70
CA ARG A 340 -0.11 7.73 10.30
C ARG A 340 -1.21 7.04 9.49
N VAL A 341 -1.17 7.13 8.17
CA VAL A 341 -2.16 6.48 7.28
C VAL A 341 -2.14 4.96 7.46
N VAL A 342 -0.97 4.33 7.43
CA VAL A 342 -0.87 2.87 7.57
C VAL A 342 -1.35 2.42 8.95
N LYS A 343 -1.00 3.13 10.01
CA LYS A 343 -1.48 2.82 11.38
C LYS A 343 -2.98 3.02 11.53
N PHE A 344 -3.54 4.04 10.89
CA PHE A 344 -4.98 4.26 10.84
C PHE A 344 -5.72 3.13 10.10
N ILE A 345 -5.20 2.71 8.95
CA ILE A 345 -5.80 1.65 8.13
C ILE A 345 -5.69 0.27 8.79
N LEU A 346 -4.52 -0.05 9.35
CA LEU A 346 -4.22 -1.37 9.90
C LEU A 346 -4.37 -1.38 11.42
N SER A 347 -3.35 -0.95 12.16
CA SER A 347 -3.36 -0.74 13.61
C SER A 347 -2.03 -0.15 14.10
N ASP A 348 -1.96 0.28 15.36
CA ASP A 348 -0.70 0.69 16.00
C ASP A 348 0.28 -0.46 16.26
N HIS A 349 -0.11 -1.72 16.05
CA HIS A 349 0.76 -2.88 16.24
C HIS A 349 1.74 -3.13 15.08
N VAL A 350 1.59 -2.41 13.96
CA VAL A 350 2.51 -2.54 12.82
C VAL A 350 3.68 -1.58 12.92
N SER A 351 4.86 -2.04 12.51
CA SER A 351 6.01 -1.16 12.26
C SER A 351 6.02 -0.76 10.80
N VAL A 352 6.26 0.53 10.52
CA VAL A 352 6.16 1.09 9.18
C VAL A 352 7.38 1.95 8.90
N ASP A 353 8.14 1.54 7.90
CA ASP A 353 9.26 2.31 7.36
C ASP A 353 8.87 2.84 5.98
N THR A 354 9.29 4.06 5.65
CA THR A 354 8.82 4.75 4.43
C THR A 354 9.98 5.30 3.63
N TRP A 355 9.86 5.20 2.31
CA TRP A 355 10.89 5.58 1.36
C TRP A 355 10.31 6.55 0.35
N ASN A 356 10.57 7.84 0.58
CA ASN A 356 9.92 8.92 -0.15
C ASN A 356 10.26 8.90 -1.66
N GLU A 357 11.51 8.57 -2.02
CA GLU A 357 11.96 8.56 -3.43
C GLU A 357 11.24 7.55 -4.32
N LYS A 358 10.71 6.47 -3.72
CA LYS A 358 10.03 5.37 -4.41
C LYS A 358 8.58 5.20 -4.00
N GLU A 359 8.04 6.18 -3.27
CA GLU A 359 6.67 6.15 -2.74
C GLU A 359 6.27 4.80 -2.12
N THR A 360 7.20 4.17 -1.40
CA THR A 360 7.03 2.79 -0.90
C THR A 360 6.97 2.79 0.63
N ALA A 361 6.09 1.95 1.19
CA ALA A 361 6.06 1.65 2.62
C ALA A 361 6.40 0.18 2.87
N ILE A 362 7.31 -0.07 3.81
CA ILE A 362 7.65 -1.41 4.30
C ILE A 362 6.96 -1.60 5.63
N ILE A 363 6.10 -2.62 5.71
CA ILE A 363 5.25 -2.89 6.85
C ILE A 363 5.69 -4.23 7.47
N LYS A 364 6.17 -4.17 8.71
CA LYS A 364 6.56 -5.33 9.51
C LYS A 364 5.48 -5.58 10.57
N SER A 365 4.92 -6.78 10.61
CA SER A 365 3.88 -7.13 11.59
C SER A 365 3.79 -8.64 11.83
N LYS A 366 3.26 -9.03 13.00
CA LYS A 366 2.80 -10.39 13.20
C LYS A 366 1.45 -10.59 12.52
N GLY A 367 1.22 -11.75 11.94
CA GLY A 367 -0.01 -12.06 11.22
C GLY A 367 -0.34 -13.54 11.23
N CYS A 368 -1.46 -13.87 10.60
CA CYS A 368 -1.82 -15.22 10.25
C CYS A 368 -2.37 -15.28 8.82
N VAL A 369 -2.19 -16.42 8.17
CA VAL A 369 -2.80 -16.68 6.87
C VAL A 369 -4.21 -17.18 7.07
N ILE A 370 -5.15 -16.58 6.35
CA ILE A 370 -6.58 -16.92 6.39
C ILE A 370 -6.95 -17.81 5.20
N GLY A 371 -6.34 -17.59 4.05
CA GLY A 371 -6.68 -18.33 2.85
C GLY A 371 -5.97 -17.82 1.60
N LYS A 372 -6.49 -18.22 0.46
CA LYS A 372 -6.01 -17.80 -0.86
C LYS A 372 -7.16 -17.51 -1.80
N VAL A 373 -6.97 -16.55 -2.69
CA VAL A 373 -7.87 -16.25 -3.80
C VAL A 373 -7.85 -17.43 -4.77
N SER A 374 -9.03 -17.96 -5.09
CA SER A 374 -9.19 -19.04 -6.07
C SER A 374 -9.59 -18.52 -7.44
N LYS A 375 -10.44 -17.49 -7.49
CA LYS A 375 -10.99 -16.96 -8.73
C LYS A 375 -11.34 -15.48 -8.55
N VAL A 376 -11.17 -14.71 -9.62
CA VAL A 376 -11.57 -13.29 -9.68
C VAL A 376 -12.40 -13.10 -10.94
N GLU A 377 -13.58 -12.53 -10.78
CA GLU A 377 -14.45 -12.13 -11.88
C GLU A 377 -14.67 -10.62 -11.80
N ILE A 378 -14.26 -9.91 -12.85
CA ILE A 378 -14.53 -8.49 -12.97
C ILE A 378 -16.01 -8.33 -13.29
N ASN A 379 -16.73 -7.64 -12.41
CA ASN A 379 -18.13 -7.38 -12.63
C ASN A 379 -18.22 -6.15 -13.52
N THR A 380 -18.51 -6.35 -14.81
CA THR A 380 -18.65 -5.27 -15.80
C THR A 380 -19.92 -4.43 -15.59
N GLY A 381 -20.72 -4.73 -14.56
CA GLY A 381 -21.84 -3.90 -14.15
C GLY A 381 -21.42 -2.51 -13.65
N LEU A 382 -22.43 -1.64 -13.51
CA LEU A 382 -22.38 -0.18 -13.23
C LEU A 382 -21.61 0.30 -11.98
N GLY A 383 -20.81 -0.55 -11.32
CA GLY A 383 -20.15 -0.28 -10.04
C GLY A 383 -18.62 -0.41 -10.03
N GLY A 384 -17.99 -0.94 -11.09
CA GLY A 384 -16.55 -1.21 -11.08
C GLY A 384 -16.10 -2.18 -9.97
N GLY A 385 -16.99 -3.05 -9.50
CA GLY A 385 -16.67 -4.06 -8.47
C GLY A 385 -16.07 -5.33 -9.08
N GLN A 386 -15.36 -6.09 -8.26
CA GLN A 386 -14.83 -7.40 -8.60
C GLN A 386 -15.35 -8.44 -7.59
N ASN A 387 -15.83 -9.57 -8.13
CA ASN A 387 -16.18 -10.73 -7.33
C ASN A 387 -14.91 -11.55 -7.11
N VAL A 388 -14.48 -11.67 -5.87
CA VAL A 388 -13.33 -12.47 -5.47
C VAL A 388 -13.83 -13.69 -4.73
N GLU A 389 -13.59 -14.86 -5.30
CA GLU A 389 -13.78 -16.13 -4.61
C GLU A 389 -12.47 -16.53 -3.95
N ALA A 390 -12.57 -16.91 -2.68
CA ALA A 390 -11.43 -17.31 -1.87
C ALA A 390 -11.69 -18.64 -1.17
N ILE A 391 -10.64 -19.46 -1.10
CA ILE A 391 -10.60 -20.66 -0.28
C ILE A 391 -10.03 -20.25 1.08
N ILE A 392 -10.86 -20.34 2.10
CA ILE A 392 -10.49 -20.04 3.49
C ILE A 392 -10.00 -21.33 4.14
N ASN A 393 -8.75 -21.31 4.59
CA ASN A 393 -8.08 -22.38 5.30
C ASN A 393 -7.42 -21.75 6.53
N THR A 394 -8.12 -21.75 7.65
CA THR A 394 -7.53 -21.24 8.89
C THR A 394 -6.53 -22.26 9.43
N SER A 395 -5.41 -21.77 9.96
CA SER A 395 -4.26 -22.55 10.45
C SER A 395 -4.58 -23.50 11.61
N LEU A 396 -5.80 -23.46 12.16
CA LEU A 396 -6.28 -24.37 13.20
C LEU A 396 -7.18 -25.51 12.66
N GLY A 397 -7.40 -25.63 11.35
CA GLY A 397 -8.11 -26.78 10.76
C GLY A 397 -9.61 -26.89 11.07
N PHE A 398 -10.15 -26.05 11.96
CA PHE A 398 -11.56 -26.07 12.33
C PHE A 398 -12.49 -25.57 11.22
N ILE A 399 -12.00 -24.68 10.34
CA ILE A 399 -12.82 -24.03 9.32
C ILE A 399 -12.14 -24.15 7.96
N ARG A 400 -12.76 -24.98 7.10
CA ARG A 400 -12.50 -25.05 5.67
C ARG A 400 -13.77 -24.62 4.95
N GLY A 401 -13.66 -23.56 4.16
CA GLY A 401 -14.81 -22.97 3.50
C GLY A 401 -14.45 -22.16 2.27
N ASN A 402 -15.48 -21.79 1.53
CA ASN A 402 -15.38 -20.84 0.43
C ASN A 402 -15.99 -19.52 0.88
N ALA A 403 -15.39 -18.42 0.48
CA ALA A 403 -15.92 -17.10 0.71
C ALA A 403 -16.02 -16.36 -0.61
N CYS A 404 -17.17 -15.72 -0.85
CA CYS A 404 -17.39 -14.86 -2.00
C CYS A 404 -17.42 -13.41 -1.52
N TRP A 405 -16.52 -12.60 -2.07
CA TRP A 405 -16.29 -11.23 -1.64
C TRP A 405 -16.63 -10.31 -2.81
N LEU A 406 -17.39 -9.27 -2.56
CA LEU A 406 -17.55 -8.17 -3.50
C LEU A 406 -16.61 -7.06 -3.04
N LEU A 407 -15.53 -6.83 -3.79
CA LEU A 407 -14.57 -5.76 -3.53
C LEU A 407 -14.65 -4.69 -4.62
N GLN A 408 -14.20 -3.48 -4.33
CA GLN A 408 -13.95 -2.47 -5.35
C GLN A 408 -12.78 -2.90 -6.25
N SER A 409 -12.77 -2.47 -7.52
CA SER A 409 -11.60 -2.69 -8.38
C SER A 409 -10.40 -1.96 -7.82
N SER A 410 -9.38 -2.71 -7.43
CA SER A 410 -8.11 -2.21 -6.93
C SER A 410 -7.20 -1.79 -8.08
N ALA A 411 -6.36 -0.79 -7.87
CA ALA A 411 -5.40 -0.34 -8.87
C ALA A 411 -4.37 -1.43 -9.24
N LYS A 412 -4.04 -2.30 -8.28
CA LYS A 412 -3.31 -3.55 -8.51
C LYS A 412 -4.31 -4.69 -8.67
N SER A 413 -4.30 -5.37 -9.81
CA SER A 413 -5.23 -6.47 -10.10
C SER A 413 -5.02 -7.65 -9.13
N ILE A 414 -6.11 -8.06 -8.48
CA ILE A 414 -6.18 -9.28 -7.67
C ILE A 414 -6.17 -10.48 -8.63
N GLN A 415 -5.39 -11.50 -8.29
CA GLN A 415 -5.22 -12.70 -9.12
C GLN A 415 -5.46 -13.97 -8.32
N ALA A 416 -5.83 -15.04 -9.03
CA ALA A 416 -5.86 -16.37 -8.45
C ALA A 416 -4.48 -16.76 -7.91
N GLY A 417 -4.43 -17.21 -6.65
CA GLY A 417 -3.20 -17.51 -5.93
C GLY A 417 -2.73 -16.42 -4.97
N ASP A 418 -3.31 -15.21 -5.03
CA ASP A 418 -3.05 -14.19 -4.02
C ASP A 418 -3.44 -14.67 -2.63
N ILE A 419 -2.66 -14.28 -1.64
CA ILE A 419 -2.75 -14.76 -0.26
C ILE A 419 -3.57 -13.77 0.55
N ILE A 420 -4.48 -14.29 1.37
CA ILE A 420 -5.30 -13.50 2.28
C ILE A 420 -4.74 -13.72 3.68
N CYS A 421 -4.32 -12.63 4.32
CA CYS A 421 -3.78 -12.66 5.68
C CYS A 421 -4.50 -11.66 6.58
N LEU A 422 -4.40 -11.88 7.87
CA LEU A 422 -4.84 -10.95 8.90
C LEU A 422 -3.64 -10.55 9.73
N LEU A 423 -3.37 -9.25 9.79
CA LEU A 423 -2.29 -8.70 10.61
C LEU A 423 -2.79 -8.48 12.04
N LYS A 424 -1.89 -8.62 13.01
CA LYS A 424 -2.18 -8.43 14.42
C LYS A 424 -2.72 -7.02 14.64
N GLY A 425 -3.89 -6.94 15.29
CA GLY A 425 -4.57 -5.67 15.56
C GLY A 425 -5.43 -5.14 14.41
N ALA A 426 -5.25 -5.61 13.19
CA ALA A 426 -6.06 -5.18 12.06
C ALA A 426 -7.47 -5.79 12.15
N SER A 427 -8.48 -4.99 11.81
CA SER A 427 -9.88 -5.43 11.75
C SER A 427 -10.26 -6.05 10.40
N LYS A 428 -9.56 -5.62 9.34
CA LYS A 428 -9.78 -6.01 7.94
C LYS A 428 -8.63 -6.91 7.44
N PRO A 429 -8.91 -7.87 6.54
CA PRO A 429 -7.87 -8.68 5.91
C PRO A 429 -7.05 -7.90 4.88
N THR A 430 -5.79 -8.31 4.72
CA THR A 430 -4.86 -7.81 3.71
C THR A 430 -4.66 -8.89 2.64
N ILE A 431 -4.70 -8.48 1.36
CA ILE A 431 -4.43 -9.36 0.22
C ILE A 431 -3.02 -9.07 -0.28
N ILE A 432 -2.18 -10.11 -0.31
CA ILE A 432 -0.75 -10.02 -0.62
C ILE A 432 -0.36 -11.02 -1.70
N ARG A 433 0.68 -10.70 -2.45
CA ARG A 433 1.27 -11.58 -3.46
C ARG A 433 2.70 -11.91 -3.07
N LEU A 434 3.04 -13.20 -3.10
CA LEU A 434 4.40 -13.67 -2.91
C LEU A 434 5.25 -13.28 -4.13
N GLN A 435 6.33 -12.54 -3.90
CA GLN A 435 7.44 -12.34 -4.83
C GLN A 435 8.58 -13.31 -4.51
N GLU A 436 9.76 -13.16 -5.11
CA GLU A 436 10.88 -14.06 -4.86
C GLU A 436 11.28 -14.15 -3.37
N ASP A 437 11.31 -13.03 -2.66
CA ASP A 437 11.88 -12.89 -1.31
C ASP A 437 11.03 -12.05 -0.34
N HIS A 438 9.87 -11.55 -0.76
CA HIS A 438 8.98 -10.72 0.05
C HIS A 438 7.52 -10.84 -0.40
N PHE A 439 6.60 -10.19 0.32
CA PHE A 439 5.20 -10.09 -0.08
C PHE A 439 4.86 -8.66 -0.50
N THR A 440 4.30 -8.49 -1.70
CA THR A 440 3.74 -7.21 -2.14
C THR A 440 2.30 -7.10 -1.68
N ILE A 441 1.91 -5.94 -1.15
CA ILE A 441 0.50 -5.64 -0.88
C ILE A 441 -0.24 -5.37 -2.19
N ILE A 442 -1.33 -6.10 -2.42
CA ILE A 442 -2.26 -5.88 -3.54
C ILE A 442 -3.46 -5.06 -3.07
N VAL A 443 -3.99 -5.39 -1.87
CA VAL A 443 -5.06 -4.66 -1.19
C VAL A 443 -4.68 -4.55 0.27
N ILE A 444 -4.49 -3.34 0.80
CA ILE A 444 -3.98 -3.16 2.17
C ILE A 444 -5.00 -3.61 3.22
N ALA A 445 -6.27 -3.27 3.01
CA ALA A 445 -7.34 -3.61 3.94
C ALA A 445 -8.67 -3.75 3.19
N ALA A 446 -8.95 -4.98 2.78
CA ALA A 446 -10.17 -5.34 2.07
C ALA A 446 -11.37 -5.36 3.04
N GLY A 447 -12.54 -4.91 2.59
CA GLY A 447 -13.79 -5.13 3.33
C GLY A 447 -13.98 -6.62 3.62
N PRO A 448 -14.35 -7.02 4.86
CA PRO A 448 -14.46 -8.42 5.20
C PRO A 448 -15.62 -9.10 4.43
N PRO A 449 -15.51 -10.41 4.12
CA PRO A 449 -16.60 -11.18 3.54
C PRO A 449 -17.86 -11.08 4.38
N LYS A 450 -19.00 -10.94 3.71
CA LYS A 450 -20.31 -11.04 4.35
C LYS A 450 -20.62 -12.48 4.81
N HIS A 451 -20.23 -13.47 4.01
CA HIS A 451 -20.50 -14.89 4.28
C HIS A 451 -19.29 -15.76 3.98
N ILE A 452 -18.98 -16.67 4.90
CA ILE A 452 -17.98 -17.73 4.72
C ILE A 452 -18.70 -19.05 4.85
N GLN A 453 -18.92 -19.70 3.72
CA GLN A 453 -19.63 -20.97 3.65
C GLN A 453 -18.67 -22.09 4.03
N THR A 454 -18.95 -22.75 5.15
CA THR A 454 -18.25 -23.97 5.55
C THR A 454 -19.16 -25.18 5.34
N LYS A 455 -18.61 -26.39 5.44
CA LYS A 455 -19.40 -27.63 5.27
C LYS A 455 -20.59 -27.75 6.24
N ASN A 456 -20.54 -27.09 7.40
CA ASN A 456 -21.49 -27.29 8.48
C ASN A 456 -22.37 -26.06 8.76
N ARG A 457 -21.87 -24.83 8.55
CA ARG A 457 -22.60 -23.57 8.74
C ARG A 457 -21.90 -22.36 8.12
N ASP A 458 -22.61 -21.26 7.98
CA ASP A 458 -22.00 -19.97 7.69
C ASP A 458 -21.25 -19.43 8.92
N VAL A 459 -20.01 -18.98 8.72
CA VAL A 459 -19.19 -18.38 9.77
C VAL A 459 -19.01 -16.89 9.48
N LYS A 460 -19.19 -16.05 10.52
CA LYS A 460 -18.95 -14.61 10.43
C LYS A 460 -17.45 -14.30 10.50
N TRP A 461 -17.02 -13.24 9.82
CA TRP A 461 -15.62 -12.79 9.85
C TRP A 461 -15.09 -12.56 11.28
N SER A 462 -15.90 -11.95 12.15
CA SER A 462 -15.54 -11.68 13.55
C SER A 462 -15.24 -12.94 14.38
N GLU A 463 -15.87 -14.08 14.06
CA GLU A 463 -15.60 -15.35 14.74
C GLU A 463 -14.22 -15.91 14.34
N LEU A 464 -13.81 -15.68 13.09
CA LEU A 464 -12.49 -16.06 12.60
C LEU A 464 -11.37 -15.23 13.24
N THR A 465 -11.59 -13.92 13.39
CA THR A 465 -10.55 -13.03 13.94
C THR A 465 -10.30 -13.28 15.43
N GLN A 466 -11.30 -13.69 16.20
CA GLN A 466 -11.15 -14.00 17.64
C GLN A 466 -10.33 -15.27 17.91
N THR A 467 -10.34 -16.21 16.97
CA THR A 467 -9.62 -17.50 17.09
C THR A 467 -8.25 -17.48 16.39
N ALA A 468 -7.88 -16.34 15.79
CA ALA A 468 -6.64 -16.18 15.04
C ALA A 468 -5.42 -16.18 15.98
N SER A 469 -4.46 -17.08 15.71
CA SER A 469 -3.15 -17.08 16.35
C SER A 469 -2.12 -16.36 15.47
N PHE A 470 -1.57 -15.25 15.97
CA PHE A 470 -0.62 -14.39 15.24
C PHE A 470 0.84 -14.84 15.47
N ILE A 471 1.21 -15.96 14.86
CA ILE A 471 2.51 -16.62 15.03
C ILE A 471 3.50 -16.37 13.88
N ARG A 472 3.07 -15.75 12.76
CA ARG A 472 3.94 -15.52 11.60
C ARG A 472 4.41 -14.09 11.53
N ASP A 473 5.67 -13.89 11.19
CA ASP A 473 6.21 -12.56 10.89
C ASP A 473 6.01 -12.26 9.40
N PHE A 474 5.35 -11.15 9.11
CA PHE A 474 5.13 -10.65 7.77
C PHE A 474 6.01 -9.43 7.52
N LEU A 475 6.73 -9.48 6.39
CA LEU A 475 7.40 -8.34 5.77
C LEU A 475 6.64 -8.02 4.48
N LEU A 476 5.88 -6.93 4.51
CA LEU A 476 5.03 -6.51 3.41
C LEU A 476 5.60 -5.25 2.76
N VAL A 477 5.67 -5.25 1.44
CA VAL A 477 6.06 -4.09 0.64
C VAL A 477 4.81 -3.52 0.00
N TRP A 478 4.46 -2.29 0.37
CA TRP A 478 3.40 -1.53 -0.25
C TRP A 478 4.00 -0.47 -1.16
N ASP A 479 4.20 -0.87 -2.41
CA ASP A 479 4.65 0.00 -3.48
C ASP A 479 3.45 0.77 -4.05
N LEU A 480 3.51 2.11 -3.99
CA LEU A 480 2.46 2.98 -4.51
C LEU A 480 2.76 3.49 -5.93
N GLU A 481 3.93 3.18 -6.50
CA GLU A 481 4.40 3.64 -7.81
C GLU A 481 3.89 2.74 -8.95
N THR A 482 3.53 3.33 -10.08
CA THR A 482 2.93 2.64 -11.24
C THR A 482 3.88 2.39 -12.41
N SER A 483 5.20 2.40 -12.21
CA SER A 483 6.12 2.10 -13.32
C SER A 483 6.18 0.59 -13.58
N PHE A 484 5.25 0.10 -14.41
CA PHE A 484 5.27 -1.22 -15.03
C PHE A 484 6.56 -1.54 -15.84
N GLN A 485 7.53 -0.61 -15.91
CA GLN A 485 8.79 -0.77 -16.64
C GLN A 485 10.00 -1.16 -15.79
N ASN A 486 9.88 -1.41 -14.48
CA ASN A 486 11.04 -1.78 -13.66
C ASN A 486 10.84 -2.97 -12.69
N ILE A 487 9.73 -3.71 -12.80
CA ILE A 487 9.39 -4.78 -11.85
C ILE A 487 9.90 -6.14 -12.33
N GLN A 488 11.22 -6.29 -12.51
CA GLN A 488 11.92 -7.59 -12.51
C GLN A 488 13.40 -7.41 -12.13
N ASP A 489 13.71 -6.52 -11.19
CA ASP A 489 15.06 -6.45 -10.62
C ASP A 489 15.01 -6.82 -9.12
N PRO A 490 15.12 -8.13 -8.79
CA PRO A 490 15.15 -8.62 -7.42
C PRO A 490 16.18 -7.89 -6.55
N GLY A 491 17.31 -7.48 -7.14
CA GLY A 491 18.40 -6.80 -6.45
C GLY A 491 18.02 -5.44 -5.85
N LYS A 492 16.98 -4.77 -6.39
CA LYS A 492 16.52 -3.47 -5.91
C LYS A 492 15.73 -3.56 -4.62
N TYR A 493 14.81 -4.51 -4.48
CA TYR A 493 14.03 -4.72 -3.25
C TYR A 493 14.90 -5.23 -2.11
N ASP A 494 15.88 -6.03 -2.45
CA ASP A 494 16.87 -6.52 -1.54
C ASP A 494 17.75 -5.36 -1.02
N ALA A 495 18.14 -4.42 -1.88
CA ALA A 495 18.82 -3.18 -1.46
C ALA A 495 17.91 -2.27 -0.62
N LEU A 496 16.62 -2.25 -0.94
CA LEU A 496 15.57 -1.54 -0.20
C LEU A 496 15.48 -2.05 1.24
N ILE A 497 15.27 -3.35 1.41
CA ILE A 497 15.14 -4.02 2.71
C ILE A 497 16.46 -3.88 3.51
N ARG A 498 17.62 -3.98 2.84
CA ARG A 498 18.94 -3.74 3.46
C ARG A 498 19.07 -2.34 4.06
N ALA A 499 18.61 -1.30 3.35
CA ALA A 499 18.74 0.07 3.81
C ALA A 499 17.75 0.46 4.92
N THR A 500 16.59 -0.21 5.00
CA THR A 500 15.69 -0.11 6.17
C THR A 500 16.33 -0.69 7.43
N ASP A 501 17.00 -1.83 7.29
CA ASP A 501 17.73 -2.46 8.38
C ASP A 501 18.99 -1.68 8.80
N LEU A 502 19.53 -0.83 7.94
CA LEU A 502 20.62 0.12 8.24
C LEU A 502 20.19 1.27 9.17
N GLN A 503 18.90 1.64 9.21
CA GLN A 503 18.40 2.62 10.18
C GLN A 503 18.32 2.04 11.60
N SER A 504 18.32 0.71 11.75
CA SER A 504 18.53 0.01 13.03
C SER A 504 19.99 -0.41 13.20
N GLN A 505 20.86 0.52 13.59
CA GLN A 505 22.23 0.31 14.09
C GLN A 505 23.23 -0.50 13.21
N ARG A 506 24.28 0.22 12.75
CA ARG A 506 25.55 -0.23 12.12
C ARG A 506 25.39 -1.02 10.81
N ALA A 507 26.24 -0.71 9.83
CA ALA A 507 26.36 -1.45 8.59
C ALA A 507 26.52 -2.96 8.89
N LYS A 508 25.47 -3.75 8.61
CA LYS A 508 25.49 -5.20 8.77
C LYS A 508 26.51 -5.78 7.78
N SER A 509 27.34 -6.71 8.25
CA SER A 509 28.24 -7.47 7.39
C SER A 509 27.45 -8.26 6.34
N THR A 510 28.08 -8.66 5.23
CA THR A 510 27.49 -9.57 4.23
C THR A 510 26.86 -10.81 4.88
N LEU A 511 27.47 -11.29 5.97
CA LEU A 511 27.00 -12.39 6.81
C LEU A 511 25.66 -12.10 7.50
N GLY A 512 25.50 -10.90 8.09
CA GLY A 512 24.24 -10.47 8.69
C GLY A 512 23.11 -10.41 7.68
N ASN A 513 23.40 -9.94 6.46
CA ASN A 513 22.42 -9.89 5.37
C ASN A 513 22.01 -11.29 4.89
N ASN A 514 22.96 -12.22 4.76
CA ASN A 514 22.66 -13.62 4.39
C ASN A 514 21.80 -14.31 5.47
N MET A 515 22.02 -14.00 6.74
CA MET A 515 21.23 -14.51 7.87
C MET A 515 19.78 -14.00 7.85
N ASP A 516 19.59 -12.70 7.65
CA ASP A 516 18.25 -12.09 7.55
C ASP A 516 17.46 -12.64 6.34
N ASN A 517 18.15 -12.85 5.22
CA ASN A 517 17.57 -13.50 4.04
C ASN A 517 17.14 -14.94 4.32
N SER A 518 17.94 -15.69 5.08
CA SER A 518 17.63 -17.08 5.45
C SER A 518 16.39 -17.16 6.34
N ILE A 519 16.32 -16.31 7.37
CA ILE A 519 15.17 -16.24 8.30
C ILE A 519 13.90 -15.86 7.53
N ARG A 520 13.98 -14.86 6.65
CA ARG A 520 12.88 -14.41 5.81
C ARG A 520 12.38 -15.51 4.88
N THR A 521 13.29 -16.19 4.18
CA THR A 521 12.96 -17.29 3.27
C THR A 521 12.33 -18.47 4.03
N TRP A 522 12.85 -18.77 5.23
CA TRP A 522 12.25 -19.76 6.11
C TRP A 522 10.83 -19.36 6.52
N ASN A 523 10.59 -18.13 6.96
CA ASN A 523 9.25 -17.65 7.31
C ASN A 523 8.27 -17.73 6.12
N ILE A 524 8.72 -17.41 4.90
CA ILE A 524 7.92 -17.61 3.67
C ILE A 524 7.56 -19.09 3.50
N SER A 525 8.51 -20.02 3.71
CA SER A 525 8.24 -21.46 3.63
C SER A 525 7.14 -21.89 4.63
N GLN A 526 7.12 -21.31 5.83
CA GLN A 526 6.12 -21.60 6.84
C GLN A 526 4.74 -21.06 6.43
N ILE A 527 4.67 -19.84 5.91
CA ILE A 527 3.44 -19.23 5.37
C ILE A 527 2.87 -20.06 4.21
N LEU A 528 3.73 -20.55 3.31
CA LEU A 528 3.33 -21.44 2.22
C LEU A 528 2.86 -22.81 2.71
N GLY A 529 3.46 -23.30 3.80
CA GLY A 529 3.02 -24.50 4.51
C GLY A 529 1.59 -24.35 5.06
N ASP A 530 1.29 -23.22 5.71
CA ASP A 530 -0.05 -22.89 6.21
C ASP A 530 -1.09 -22.88 5.08
N LEU A 531 -0.69 -22.49 3.86
CA LEU A 531 -1.51 -22.51 2.64
C LEU A 531 -1.62 -23.90 1.98
N LYS A 532 -0.97 -24.93 2.51
CA LYS A 532 -0.83 -26.27 1.93
C LYS A 532 -0.14 -26.27 0.56
N ALA A 533 0.68 -25.28 0.27
CA ALA A 533 1.49 -25.20 -0.94
C ALA A 533 2.83 -25.95 -0.76
N PHE A 534 2.75 -27.23 -0.37
CA PHE A 534 3.91 -27.99 0.14
C PHE A 534 5.12 -28.00 -0.78
N ARG A 535 4.91 -28.11 -2.10
CA ARG A 535 6.02 -28.10 -3.07
C ARG A 535 6.80 -26.79 -3.06
N LYS A 536 6.11 -25.65 -3.12
CA LYS A 536 6.74 -24.32 -3.08
C LYS A 536 7.33 -24.03 -1.69
N ALA A 537 6.69 -24.53 -0.63
CA ALA A 537 7.22 -24.44 0.72
C ALA A 537 8.54 -25.21 0.84
N GLU A 538 8.64 -26.40 0.26
CA GLU A 538 9.87 -27.21 0.25
C GLU A 538 11.00 -26.53 -0.52
N GLU A 539 10.71 -25.97 -1.69
CA GLU A 539 11.69 -25.21 -2.47
C GLU A 539 12.25 -24.01 -1.67
N LYS A 540 11.38 -23.21 -1.04
CA LYS A 540 11.83 -22.09 -0.20
C LYS A 540 12.57 -22.57 1.05
N ARG A 541 12.16 -23.70 1.62
CA ARG A 541 12.87 -24.34 2.74
C ARG A 541 14.29 -24.71 2.33
N GLN A 542 14.46 -25.36 1.18
CA GLN A 542 15.78 -25.73 0.66
C GLN A 542 16.66 -24.50 0.40
N ASN A 543 16.11 -23.44 -0.20
CA ASN A 543 16.85 -22.20 -0.43
C ASN A 543 17.30 -21.55 0.88
N ALA A 544 16.44 -21.54 1.91
CA ALA A 544 16.80 -21.03 3.23
C ALA A 544 17.97 -21.82 3.84
N ILE A 545 17.93 -23.16 3.72
CA ILE A 545 19.00 -24.06 4.19
C ILE A 545 20.32 -23.78 3.46
N GLU A 546 20.29 -23.55 2.14
CA GLU A 546 21.49 -23.21 1.37
C GLU A 546 22.14 -21.90 1.85
N PHE A 547 21.34 -20.85 2.09
CA PHE A 547 21.87 -19.60 2.64
C PHE A 547 22.46 -19.78 4.04
N PHE A 548 21.81 -20.59 4.91
CA PHE A 548 22.37 -20.93 6.21
C PHE A 548 23.70 -21.68 6.11
N ASN A 549 23.83 -22.61 5.16
CA ASN A 549 25.07 -23.35 4.95
C ASN A 549 26.21 -22.46 4.46
N VAL A 550 25.92 -21.43 3.66
CA VAL A 550 26.91 -20.40 3.28
C VAL A 550 27.38 -19.63 4.52
N VAL A 551 26.45 -19.17 5.36
CA VAL A 551 26.76 -18.46 6.63
C VAL A 551 27.62 -19.32 7.55
N VAL A 552 27.32 -20.62 7.68
CA VAL A 552 28.06 -21.56 8.54
C VAL A 552 29.45 -21.87 7.98
N ARG A 553 29.62 -21.93 6.65
CA ARG A 553 30.92 -22.18 6.01
C ARG A 553 31.87 -20.97 6.05
N GLU A 554 31.34 -19.76 6.15
CA GLU A 554 32.12 -18.52 6.14
C GLU A 554 32.72 -18.11 7.51
N GLU A 555 32.30 -18.70 8.65
CA GLU A 555 32.94 -18.49 9.97
C GLU A 555 33.52 -19.78 10.58
N HIS A 556 34.81 -19.74 10.93
CA HIS A 556 35.27 -20.40 12.16
C HIS A 556 34.84 -19.51 13.33
N SER A 557 33.96 -20.04 14.18
CA SER A 557 33.66 -19.60 15.56
C SER A 557 34.10 -18.17 15.93
N HIS A 558 33.14 -17.24 15.98
CA HIS A 558 32.95 -16.27 17.08
C HIS A 558 32.38 -14.93 16.59
N SER A 559 31.17 -14.87 16.02
CA SER A 559 30.29 -13.70 16.20
C SER A 559 28.86 -13.92 15.66
N LEU A 560 28.11 -14.91 16.17
CA LEU A 560 26.65 -14.94 16.00
C LEU A 560 25.96 -14.66 17.34
N LYS A 561 26.04 -13.40 17.80
CA LYS A 561 25.16 -12.84 18.83
C LYS A 561 23.85 -12.40 18.17
N CYS A 562 22.90 -13.31 17.96
CA CYS A 562 21.52 -12.96 17.65
C CYS A 562 20.56 -14.01 18.23
N GLN A 563 19.40 -13.55 18.70
CA GLN A 563 18.31 -14.30 19.36
C GLN A 563 17.61 -15.35 18.45
N CYS A 564 18.29 -15.95 17.47
CA CYS A 564 17.69 -16.78 16.41
C CYS A 564 18.29 -18.20 16.34
N SER A 565 18.93 -18.65 17.42
CA SER A 565 19.60 -19.96 17.49
C SER A 565 18.66 -21.18 17.49
N GLN A 566 17.33 -20.96 17.48
CA GLN A 566 16.33 -22.01 17.71
C GLN A 566 15.76 -22.67 16.42
N VAL A 567 15.78 -21.97 15.27
CA VAL A 567 15.38 -22.52 13.96
C VAL A 567 16.41 -23.51 13.39
N PRO A 568 17.74 -23.29 13.54
CA PRO A 568 18.76 -24.23 13.07
C PRO A 568 18.76 -25.58 13.80
N LEU A 569 18.36 -25.64 15.08
CA LEU A 569 18.42 -26.87 15.88
C LEU A 569 17.36 -27.89 15.46
N LEU A 570 16.13 -27.46 15.20
CA LEU A 570 15.05 -28.31 14.69
C LEU A 570 15.42 -28.96 13.35
N TRP A 571 16.10 -28.21 12.47
CA TRP A 571 16.54 -28.70 11.17
C TRP A 571 17.73 -29.65 11.28
N ALA A 572 18.78 -29.26 12.00
CA ALA A 572 19.94 -30.12 12.20
C ALA A 572 19.55 -31.44 12.87
N ALA A 573 18.52 -31.41 13.71
CA ALA A 573 17.96 -32.61 14.30
C ALA A 573 17.16 -33.48 13.31
N GLU A 574 16.44 -32.87 12.36
CA GLU A 574 15.71 -33.57 11.30
C GLU A 574 16.62 -34.19 10.23
N THR A 575 17.77 -33.58 9.95
CA THR A 575 18.74 -34.08 8.95
C THR A 575 19.78 -35.03 9.53
N GLY A 576 19.89 -35.10 10.86
CA GLY A 576 20.86 -35.95 11.54
C GLY A 576 22.27 -35.38 11.60
N ASP A 577 22.44 -34.07 11.43
CA ASP A 577 23.74 -33.39 11.47
C ASP A 577 24.18 -33.16 12.93
N ASP A 578 24.79 -34.17 13.51
CA ASP A 578 25.25 -34.22 14.90
C ASP A 578 26.31 -33.14 15.21
N ALA A 579 27.14 -32.77 14.24
CA ALA A 579 28.13 -31.70 14.37
C ALA A 579 27.44 -30.33 14.56
N VAL A 580 26.43 -30.02 13.74
CA VAL A 580 25.68 -28.76 13.85
C VAL A 580 24.83 -28.73 15.13
N VAL A 581 24.19 -29.86 15.49
CA VAL A 581 23.45 -29.98 16.75
C VAL A 581 24.36 -29.73 17.95
N GLY A 582 25.55 -30.35 18.00
CA GLY A 582 26.52 -30.14 19.08
C GLY A 582 26.98 -28.67 19.20
N LEU A 583 27.25 -28.01 18.07
CA LEU A 583 27.63 -26.59 18.05
C LEU A 583 26.52 -25.65 18.53
N LEU A 584 25.26 -25.98 18.24
CA LEU A 584 24.11 -25.18 18.67
C LEU A 584 23.84 -25.37 20.17
N LEU A 585 23.88 -26.61 20.66
CA LEU A 585 23.63 -26.93 22.07
C LEU A 585 24.71 -26.38 23.02
N ALA A 586 25.92 -26.10 22.51
CA ALA A 586 26.99 -25.46 23.29
C ALA A 586 26.75 -23.97 23.61
N LYS A 587 25.67 -23.35 23.09
CA LYS A 587 25.31 -21.95 23.33
C LYS A 587 24.29 -21.84 24.46
N GLU A 588 24.51 -20.93 25.42
CA GLU A 588 23.64 -20.78 26.61
C GLU A 588 22.19 -20.35 26.28
N ASP A 589 21.96 -19.67 25.16
CA ASP A 589 20.66 -19.10 24.78
C ASP A 589 19.78 -20.03 23.90
N VAL A 590 20.21 -21.26 23.62
CA VAL A 590 19.43 -22.22 22.82
C VAL A 590 18.49 -23.01 23.73
N ASP A 591 17.18 -22.91 23.45
CA ASP A 591 16.17 -23.78 24.04
C ASP A 591 16.07 -25.08 23.21
N PRO A 592 16.51 -26.23 23.75
CA PRO A 592 16.50 -27.50 23.03
C PRO A 592 15.11 -28.14 22.95
N ASP A 593 14.09 -27.57 23.61
CA ASP A 593 12.71 -28.08 23.65
C ASP A 593 11.72 -27.29 22.79
N LEU A 594 12.19 -26.36 21.96
CA LEU A 594 11.31 -25.54 21.14
C LEU A 594 10.48 -26.41 20.17
N LYS A 595 9.15 -26.26 20.20
CA LYS A 595 8.22 -27.01 19.36
C LYS A 595 7.97 -26.36 17.99
N ASP A 596 7.85 -27.19 16.96
CA ASP A 596 7.52 -26.77 15.59
C ASP A 596 6.00 -26.71 15.28
N TYR A 597 5.64 -26.55 13.99
CA TYR A 597 4.24 -26.53 13.52
C TYR A 597 3.46 -27.83 13.80
N PHE A 598 4.11 -28.96 14.05
CA PHE A 598 3.44 -30.19 14.47
C PHE A 598 3.50 -30.40 15.98
N GLY A 599 4.00 -29.42 16.76
CA GLY A 599 4.24 -29.60 18.19
C GLY A 599 5.47 -30.46 18.49
N ARG A 600 6.33 -30.71 17.49
CA ARG A 600 7.50 -31.59 17.62
C ARG A 600 8.71 -30.78 18.06
N THR A 601 9.43 -31.32 19.04
CA THR A 601 10.73 -30.81 19.49
C THR A 601 11.85 -31.27 18.55
N PRO A 602 13.07 -30.70 18.62
CA PRO A 602 14.24 -31.25 17.95
C PRO A 602 14.42 -32.74 18.22
N LEU A 603 14.18 -33.19 19.46
CA LEU A 603 14.22 -34.60 19.82
C LEU A 603 13.19 -35.42 19.02
N SER A 604 11.94 -34.98 18.95
CA SER A 604 10.89 -35.67 18.18
C SER A 604 11.25 -35.78 16.68
N ARG A 605 11.91 -34.75 16.11
CA ARG A 605 12.38 -34.77 14.72
C ARG A 605 13.53 -35.75 14.50
N ALA A 606 14.53 -35.74 15.38
CA ALA A 606 15.64 -36.69 15.34
C ALA A 606 15.17 -38.15 15.49
N VAL A 607 14.21 -38.39 16.39
CA VAL A 607 13.61 -39.70 16.61
C VAL A 607 12.82 -40.17 15.38
N GLN A 608 12.08 -39.26 14.74
CA GLN A 608 11.35 -39.59 13.51
C GLN A 608 12.30 -39.95 12.36
N GLY A 609 13.45 -39.27 12.26
CA GLY A 609 14.51 -39.57 11.27
C GLY A 609 15.39 -40.76 11.62
N GLY A 610 15.32 -41.30 12.84
CA GLY A 610 16.18 -42.40 13.31
C GLY A 610 17.62 -41.99 13.58
N HIS A 611 17.88 -40.70 13.82
CA HIS A 611 19.23 -40.16 13.98
C HIS A 611 19.76 -40.35 15.41
N GLU A 612 20.25 -41.55 15.70
CA GLU A 612 20.72 -41.98 17.03
C GLU A 612 21.73 -41.01 17.68
N ALA A 613 22.72 -40.52 16.92
CA ALA A 613 23.74 -39.61 17.41
C ALA A 613 23.16 -38.28 17.90
N VAL A 614 22.21 -37.71 17.15
CA VAL A 614 21.50 -36.48 17.51
C VAL A 614 20.59 -36.71 18.72
N VAL A 615 19.85 -37.82 18.76
CA VAL A 615 18.99 -38.19 19.90
C VAL A 615 19.82 -38.24 21.19
N LYS A 616 20.98 -38.89 21.13
CA LYS A 616 21.91 -38.96 22.27
C LYS A 616 22.39 -37.56 22.71
N LEU A 617 22.85 -36.73 21.77
CA LEU A 617 23.31 -35.36 22.06
C LEU A 617 22.22 -34.51 22.72
N LEU A 618 20.98 -34.60 22.26
CA LEU A 618 19.86 -33.83 22.81
C LEU A 618 19.49 -34.30 24.23
N LEU A 619 19.45 -35.62 24.46
CA LEU A 619 19.14 -36.20 25.78
C LEU A 619 20.24 -35.91 26.82
N GLU A 620 21.51 -35.91 26.42
CA GLU A 620 22.66 -35.60 27.29
C GLU A 620 22.63 -34.17 27.84
N THR A 621 21.91 -33.24 27.21
CA THR A 621 21.74 -31.88 27.74
C THR A 621 20.98 -31.83 29.06
N GLY A 622 20.16 -32.84 29.36
CA GLY A 622 19.28 -32.90 30.54
C GLY A 622 18.16 -31.84 30.59
N LYS A 623 18.07 -30.96 29.58
CA LYS A 623 17.10 -29.86 29.48
C LYS A 623 15.87 -30.21 28.65
N VAL A 624 15.91 -31.33 27.91
CA VAL A 624 14.88 -31.76 26.96
C VAL A 624 13.81 -32.63 27.63
N ASP A 625 12.54 -32.33 27.37
CA ASP A 625 11.38 -33.14 27.74
C ASP A 625 11.24 -34.32 26.75
N ALA A 626 11.75 -35.47 27.17
CA ALA A 626 11.71 -36.72 26.40
C ALA A 626 10.28 -37.26 26.15
N ASP A 627 9.28 -36.76 26.88
CA ASP A 627 7.87 -37.12 26.75
C ASP A 627 7.01 -36.05 26.09
N SER A 628 7.63 -34.99 25.56
CA SER A 628 6.90 -33.90 24.94
C SER A 628 6.00 -34.39 23.81
N LYS A 629 4.69 -34.25 24.02
CA LYS A 629 3.67 -34.60 23.02
C LYS A 629 3.62 -33.61 21.86
N ASP A 630 3.48 -34.17 20.66
CA ASP A 630 3.19 -33.43 19.45
C ASP A 630 1.66 -33.16 19.32
N ARG A 631 1.24 -32.52 18.22
CA ARG A 631 -0.16 -32.15 17.96
C ARG A 631 -1.09 -33.33 17.72
N TYR A 632 -0.56 -34.55 17.57
CA TYR A 632 -1.34 -35.78 17.51
C TYR A 632 -1.37 -36.49 18.88
N GLY A 633 -0.76 -35.90 19.90
CA GLY A 633 -0.59 -36.53 21.21
C GLY A 633 0.54 -37.55 21.23
N ALA A 634 1.31 -37.68 20.13
CA ALA A 634 2.38 -38.66 20.01
C ALA A 634 3.65 -38.18 20.72
N THR A 635 4.23 -39.07 21.53
CA THR A 635 5.54 -38.86 22.18
C THR A 635 6.68 -39.30 21.25
N PRO A 636 7.92 -38.89 21.51
CA PRO A 636 9.08 -39.42 20.80
C PRO A 636 9.16 -40.95 20.83
N LEU A 637 8.87 -41.59 21.98
CA LEU A 637 8.86 -43.05 22.09
C LEU A 637 7.84 -43.70 21.14
N LEU A 638 6.65 -43.11 21.00
CA LEU A 638 5.63 -43.60 20.08
C LEU A 638 6.10 -43.53 18.62
N TRP A 639 6.75 -42.43 18.22
CA TRP A 639 7.35 -42.30 16.89
C TRP A 639 8.47 -43.32 16.65
N ALA A 640 9.33 -43.57 17.63
CA ALA A 640 10.38 -44.59 17.55
C ALA A 640 9.79 -46.00 17.38
N ALA A 641 8.74 -46.32 18.14
CA ALA A 641 8.06 -47.61 18.10
C ALA A 641 7.32 -47.84 16.78
N ARG A 642 6.68 -46.79 16.24
CA ARG A 642 6.03 -46.81 14.93
C ARG A 642 7.01 -47.06 13.77
N ASN A 643 8.25 -46.58 13.90
CA ASN A 643 9.28 -46.70 12.86
C ASN A 643 10.19 -47.93 13.05
N GLY A 644 10.09 -48.64 14.18
CA GLY A 644 10.91 -49.82 14.46
C GLY A 644 12.34 -49.50 14.94
N ASN A 645 12.59 -48.29 15.45
CA ASN A 645 13.94 -47.82 15.78
C ASN A 645 14.40 -48.32 17.18
N GLU A 646 14.87 -49.56 17.26
CA GLU A 646 15.26 -50.22 18.53
C GLU A 646 16.30 -49.42 19.35
N ALA A 647 17.34 -48.90 18.70
CA ALA A 647 18.40 -48.16 19.38
C ALA A 647 17.89 -46.86 20.01
N VAL A 648 17.01 -46.14 19.30
CA VAL A 648 16.37 -44.92 19.80
C VAL A 648 15.44 -45.22 20.98
N ILE A 649 14.73 -46.35 20.96
CA ILE A 649 13.88 -46.79 22.07
C ILE A 649 14.71 -47.06 23.33
N LYS A 650 15.86 -47.74 23.20
CA LYS A 650 16.79 -47.94 24.31
C LYS A 650 17.26 -46.61 24.90
N LEU A 651 17.71 -45.68 24.06
CA LEU A 651 18.15 -44.35 24.49
C LEU A 651 17.06 -43.57 25.23
N LEU A 652 15.82 -43.60 24.74
CA LEU A 652 14.69 -42.92 25.39
C LEU A 652 14.32 -43.55 26.73
N LEU A 653 14.29 -44.88 26.83
CA LEU A 653 13.95 -45.61 28.06
C LEU A 653 15.03 -45.51 29.14
N GLU A 654 16.31 -45.41 28.74
CA GLU A 654 17.46 -45.19 29.64
C GLU A 654 17.35 -43.88 30.43
N THR A 655 16.60 -42.88 29.94
CA THR A 655 16.36 -41.63 30.66
C THR A 655 15.55 -41.82 31.95
N GLY A 656 14.77 -42.90 32.04
CA GLY A 656 13.89 -43.21 33.17
C GLY A 656 12.71 -42.25 33.37
N LYS A 657 12.55 -41.24 32.51
CA LYS A 657 11.53 -40.18 32.60
C LYS A 657 10.37 -40.35 31.61
N VAL A 658 10.47 -41.32 30.71
CA VAL A 658 9.51 -41.57 29.62
C VAL A 658 8.39 -42.51 30.07
N ASP A 659 7.15 -42.10 29.87
CA ASP A 659 5.95 -42.93 30.04
C ASP A 659 5.77 -43.86 28.83
N ALA A 660 6.06 -45.15 29.06
CA ALA A 660 6.04 -46.18 28.03
C ALA A 660 4.62 -46.51 27.51
N ASP A 661 3.58 -46.16 28.28
CA ASP A 661 2.17 -46.38 27.95
C ASP A 661 1.44 -45.10 27.52
N SER A 662 2.17 -44.00 27.32
CA SER A 662 1.54 -42.73 26.91
C SER A 662 0.78 -42.88 25.59
N LYS A 663 -0.53 -42.65 25.66
CA LYS A 663 -1.45 -42.72 24.53
C LYS A 663 -1.44 -41.46 23.67
N ASP A 664 -1.54 -41.63 22.36
CA ASP A 664 -1.87 -40.56 21.42
C ASP A 664 -3.35 -40.18 21.46
N TYR A 665 -3.78 -39.18 20.69
CA TYR A 665 -5.19 -38.74 20.66
C TYR A 665 -6.14 -39.76 20.01
N TYR A 666 -5.61 -40.84 19.42
CA TYR A 666 -6.39 -41.96 18.92
C TYR A 666 -6.46 -43.12 19.94
N GLY A 667 -5.86 -42.94 21.13
CA GLY A 667 -5.81 -43.95 22.17
C GLY A 667 -4.75 -45.03 21.95
N ALA A 668 -3.87 -44.87 20.96
CA ALA A 668 -2.85 -45.87 20.64
C ALA A 668 -1.57 -45.69 21.47
N THR A 669 -1.04 -46.79 21.98
CA THR A 669 0.22 -46.86 22.73
C THR A 669 1.42 -47.12 21.79
N PRO A 670 2.66 -46.88 22.24
CA PRO A 670 3.87 -47.29 21.50
C PRO A 670 3.86 -48.78 21.16
N LEU A 671 3.43 -49.65 22.08
CA LEU A 671 3.30 -51.09 21.86
C LEU A 671 2.33 -51.42 20.72
N LEU A 672 1.15 -50.79 20.71
CA LEU A 672 0.15 -51.00 19.66
C LEU A 672 0.68 -50.55 18.28
N TRP A 673 1.41 -49.44 18.21
CA TRP A 673 2.02 -48.97 16.97
C TRP A 673 3.14 -49.91 16.48
N ALA A 674 3.97 -50.45 17.38
CA ALA A 674 5.01 -51.42 17.02
C ALA A 674 4.41 -52.73 16.51
N ALA A 675 3.39 -53.26 17.20
CA ALA A 675 2.68 -54.47 16.82
C ALA A 675 1.95 -54.31 15.47
N ARG A 676 1.25 -53.18 15.27
CA ARG A 676 0.54 -52.87 14.04
C ARG A 676 1.46 -52.80 12.81
N ASN A 677 2.68 -52.30 12.97
CA ASN A 677 3.65 -52.21 11.89
C ASN A 677 4.58 -53.44 11.78
N GLY A 678 4.39 -54.47 12.62
CA GLY A 678 5.14 -55.73 12.55
C GLY A 678 6.57 -55.66 13.09
N HIS A 679 6.88 -54.70 13.96
CA HIS A 679 8.21 -54.53 14.54
C HIS A 679 8.40 -55.47 15.76
N GLU A 680 8.57 -56.77 15.50
CA GLU A 680 8.65 -57.83 16.53
C GLU A 680 9.74 -57.56 17.59
N ALA A 681 10.91 -57.10 17.18
CA ALA A 681 12.01 -56.80 18.09
C ALA A 681 11.70 -55.62 19.03
N VAL A 682 10.99 -54.61 18.53
CA VAL A 682 10.50 -53.49 19.35
C VAL A 682 9.41 -53.94 20.32
N VAL A 683 8.49 -54.82 19.88
CA VAL A 683 7.45 -55.39 20.76
C VAL A 683 8.08 -56.16 21.92
N LYS A 684 9.07 -57.03 21.63
CA LYS A 684 9.82 -57.75 22.66
C LYS A 684 10.52 -56.78 23.61
N LEU A 685 11.24 -55.80 23.06
CA LEU A 685 11.97 -54.79 23.84
C LEU A 685 11.05 -54.00 24.78
N LEU A 686 9.87 -53.57 24.30
CA LEU A 686 8.91 -52.83 25.13
C LEU A 686 8.31 -53.71 26.24
N LEU A 687 7.94 -54.96 25.95
CA LEU A 687 7.39 -55.90 26.95
C LEU A 687 8.44 -56.32 28.00
N GLU A 688 9.69 -56.50 27.61
CA GLU A 688 10.80 -56.86 28.50
C GLU A 688 11.10 -55.76 29.54
N THR A 689 10.67 -54.52 29.32
CA THR A 689 10.89 -53.43 30.27
C THR A 689 10.02 -53.53 31.53
N GLY A 690 8.92 -54.31 31.49
CA GLY A 690 7.96 -54.46 32.59
C GLY A 690 7.20 -53.17 32.96
N LYS A 691 7.33 -52.11 32.15
CA LYS A 691 6.70 -50.80 32.34
C LYS A 691 5.53 -50.54 31.38
N VAL A 692 5.18 -51.54 30.57
CA VAL A 692 4.17 -51.48 29.51
C VAL A 692 3.06 -52.46 29.88
N ASP A 693 1.82 -51.98 29.91
CA ASP A 693 0.65 -52.83 30.05
C ASP A 693 0.37 -53.57 28.73
N ALA A 694 0.51 -54.90 28.76
CA ALA A 694 0.36 -55.75 27.58
C ALA A 694 -1.08 -55.79 27.05
N ASP A 695 -2.08 -55.37 27.85
CA ASP A 695 -3.50 -55.35 27.50
C ASP A 695 -4.00 -53.96 27.03
N SER A 696 -3.09 -52.99 26.83
CA SER A 696 -3.37 -51.53 26.70
C SER A 696 -3.67 -50.96 25.32
#